data_AF-A0A653LXV5-F1
#
_entry.id   AF-A0A653LXV5-F1
#
_cell.length_a   1.000
_cell.length_b   1.000
_cell.length_c   1.000
_cell.angle_alpha   90.00
_cell.angle_beta   90.00
_cell.angle_gamma   90.00
#
_symmetry.space_group_name_H-M   'P 1'
#
loop_
_entity.id
_entity.type
_entity.pdbx_description
1 polymer ?
#
loop_
_entity_poly.entity_id
_entity_poly.type
_entity_poly.pdbx_seq_one_letter_code
_entity_poly.pdbx_strand_id
1 'polypeptide(L)'
;MRKLMQYIAVLVLIISIIPQRVVAETNQPILNVLVLRDAFTASKVLSVTEYNNAVNSYRASLNVNTAKVNAQFMTIKQFNASRFPMTGAFDAVMIGSSPLTEKYKNGTLVVNSKNHDTTNQLNDLTELKATELFNTVVRVGLPLLMHEDAANGDTQLKRLAAYQRDYANVKVFNRNDQQNVDREMAQQLNQLTISRPRFQSTEVKYNNQSISNQTIQVKDGVRHPINFAYTLSQPPTPSAFVELYIDYDHNDRFDADEKVIEQQAKESGTLNFTLSRPTFSGPKNWMLVVKDSLTGRADYRKGSILYLDEKVKANILQLTAGTGTNGRISSYLSNMLVDPSGNYEFNLTDGTTSQFEGGTYDQALLNNDYDMLIFGFQDSYNVYGSMNAAATAKVKRFSETGQGVMLTHDTIFRTNSSSSPTSEWERQFVNANPSLNISGQKMYTNMGFGAPETTNKAVKVQDGIFTSYPYRLDDSIKNISNTHNQYFTLDLNDPDVTPWYNLYSTGGNRVYGDANNHYYTYTKNNFTYSGAGHTNKFSVEDEKKIFINTMYRAFIGANHKPYNVIESVSDSNQSYTSADLKAGSVEVTAGQDVKLMWRPSDYDFQDLFLNSTITYNGKQVAFDNLRNYEVKEFTIPAADVVADRPIEVKIETSDQRNAKVIDTFTINVKRAENVSDLIQVSRSIDPSTINLYETGTIHYQVQYPERFDRLPNQLGDKFLRVDSTSFSEKLPSQLEVVAIRDTNGNEYPVTKPNEIKLQLKPDLYYERNGNTNIFLPNDSGDRTVKFEVVVRAIEPSASLIQLKKADNQLTTLIEYSKKQDHILDKLNDWDKELEVQSSFPDLLINIGAPYAYEAKIPDVTLQIGAQQIVSPTITDAKGNTFTNPKWSSLKWEIVDASGVARLVTQGNNAIVTGLKTGTAKLRLTIDPGDKRPLVVAESKVNVISPPEQLTIQSKELYVGQTTTVTPKIMPETAQYKSVRYVVESGDSVKFEQVGNNLNIIGLKPGTTQFKATVDVGDLFGGLNIATPSTVFTIQVKAPSLSQTPSQLDLWVWDSLDEEKRVNEVASIQVTSTPTVSIPFERIGSIPSALTVTQSATGYELRANHGYGNNGVVTDIPIQTTFDDNALRNIRSNTSIVRVNEYPNQLMSKDMTINIGEGTAPRLPLLEYWPTTSTWRDYRMEIVSGEEYVQVSGSGKELIPVKPGVAKVEVYTTLPAGKPFEAVKDTFYVRIIQTNASGQDDDRY
;
A
#
# COMPACT_ATOMS: atom_id res chain seq x y z
N MET A 1 43.50 -44.95 28.13
CA MET A 1 42.03 -45.11 27.98
C MET A 1 41.24 -44.54 29.16
N ARG A 2 41.56 -44.83 30.44
CA ARG A 2 40.86 -44.21 31.60
C ARG A 2 40.92 -42.66 31.68
N LYS A 3 42.02 -42.03 31.25
CA LYS A 3 42.13 -40.55 31.18
C LYS A 3 41.33 -39.92 30.02
N LEU A 4 41.00 -40.69 28.97
CA LEU A 4 40.19 -40.22 27.84
C LEU A 4 38.69 -40.28 28.18
N MET A 5 38.27 -41.28 28.97
CA MET A 5 36.90 -41.38 29.49
C MET A 5 36.58 -40.31 30.56
N GLN A 6 37.55 -39.90 31.38
CA GLN A 6 37.34 -38.79 32.33
C GLN A 6 37.23 -37.42 31.64
N TYR A 7 37.94 -37.20 30.53
CA TYR A 7 37.78 -35.97 29.74
C TYR A 7 36.43 -35.91 29.01
N ILE A 8 35.92 -37.04 28.51
CA ILE A 8 34.60 -37.10 27.86
C ILE A 8 33.46 -36.95 28.89
N ALA A 9 33.57 -37.53 30.09
CA ALA A 9 32.56 -37.37 31.14
C ALA A 9 32.49 -35.93 31.70
N VAL A 10 33.62 -35.21 31.78
CA VAL A 10 33.66 -33.81 32.21
C VAL A 10 33.20 -32.85 31.10
N LEU A 11 33.45 -33.17 29.81
CA LEU A 11 32.91 -32.39 28.70
C LEU A 11 31.38 -32.56 28.56
N VAL A 12 30.85 -33.74 28.85
CA VAL A 12 29.39 -34.02 28.82
C VAL A 12 28.67 -33.41 30.04
N LEU A 13 29.31 -33.28 31.21
CA LEU A 13 28.71 -32.60 32.37
C LEU A 13 28.81 -31.06 32.33
N ILE A 14 29.75 -30.47 31.58
CA ILE A 14 29.89 -29.00 31.44
C ILE A 14 29.03 -28.43 30.30
N ILE A 15 28.55 -29.27 29.37
CA ILE A 15 27.55 -28.87 28.35
C ILE A 15 26.10 -28.93 28.89
N SER A 16 25.88 -29.53 30.06
CA SER A 16 24.54 -29.67 30.68
C SER A 16 24.19 -28.59 31.74
N ILE A 17 24.99 -27.54 31.88
CA ILE A 17 24.65 -26.38 32.74
C ILE A 17 24.91 -25.07 31.99
N ILE A 18 24.39 -24.98 30.76
CA ILE A 18 23.86 -23.69 30.32
C ILE A 18 22.50 -23.61 31.03
N PRO A 19 22.20 -22.59 31.84
CA PRO A 19 20.82 -22.39 32.25
C PRO A 19 20.04 -22.31 30.95
N GLN A 20 19.20 -23.33 30.69
CA GLN A 20 18.08 -23.15 29.79
C GLN A 20 17.44 -21.86 30.29
N ARG A 21 17.63 -20.77 29.55
CA ARG A 21 16.72 -19.65 29.64
C ARG A 21 15.41 -20.30 29.23
N VAL A 22 14.65 -20.73 30.23
CA VAL A 22 13.21 -20.80 30.17
C VAL A 22 12.80 -19.35 29.95
N VAL A 23 12.96 -18.89 28.70
CA VAL A 23 12.16 -17.82 28.19
C VAL A 23 10.79 -18.47 28.21
N ALA A 24 9.96 -18.04 29.16
CA ALA A 24 8.54 -18.33 29.10
C ALA A 24 8.12 -18.07 27.65
N GLU A 25 7.65 -19.10 26.95
CA GLU A 25 7.07 -18.97 25.62
C GLU A 25 5.89 -18.01 25.78
N THR A 26 6.15 -16.73 25.54
CA THR A 26 5.08 -15.80 25.24
C THR A 26 4.60 -16.23 23.86
N ASN A 27 3.41 -16.83 23.78
CA ASN A 27 2.66 -17.14 22.54
C ASN A 27 2.34 -15.90 21.67
N GLN A 28 3.09 -14.81 21.82
CA GLN A 28 2.94 -13.56 21.10
C GLN A 28 4.04 -13.48 20.01
N PRO A 29 3.69 -13.31 18.72
CA PRO A 29 4.67 -13.22 17.65
C PRO A 29 5.60 -12.01 17.85
N ILE A 30 6.86 -12.13 17.39
CA ILE A 30 7.84 -11.04 17.46
C ILE A 30 7.45 -9.93 16.47
N LEU A 31 7.44 -8.67 16.93
CA LEU A 31 7.20 -7.46 16.14
C LEU A 31 8.39 -7.16 15.24
N ASN A 32 8.19 -6.96 13.95
CA ASN A 32 9.20 -6.46 13.02
C ASN A 32 9.09 -4.93 12.95
N VAL A 33 10.15 -4.21 13.31
CA VAL A 33 10.15 -2.74 13.32
C VAL A 33 11.25 -2.22 12.42
N LEU A 34 10.94 -1.20 11.61
CA LEU A 34 11.94 -0.44 10.87
C LEU A 34 12.37 0.78 11.68
N VAL A 35 13.67 0.92 11.91
CA VAL A 35 14.28 2.07 12.58
C VAL A 35 15.14 2.83 11.57
N LEU A 36 14.74 4.07 11.28
CA LEU A 36 15.40 4.96 10.32
C LEU A 36 16.12 6.09 11.04
N ARG A 37 17.32 6.42 10.57
CA ARG A 37 18.03 7.67 10.89
C ARG A 37 18.70 8.25 9.66
N ASP A 38 18.96 9.54 9.63
CA ASP A 38 19.85 10.11 8.60
C ASP A 38 21.28 9.57 8.73
N ALA A 39 21.79 9.48 9.96
CA ALA A 39 23.01 8.78 10.31
C ALA A 39 22.94 8.15 11.71
N PHE A 40 23.79 7.15 11.98
CA PHE A 40 23.89 6.54 13.32
C PHE A 40 24.98 7.16 14.21
N THR A 41 25.86 7.98 13.64
CA THR A 41 26.92 8.72 14.33
C THR A 41 27.12 10.09 13.66
N ALA A 42 27.68 11.05 14.39
CA ALA A 42 28.01 12.39 13.88
C ALA A 42 29.21 12.37 12.92
N SER A 43 30.03 11.32 12.99
CA SER A 43 31.20 11.15 12.13
C SER A 43 30.83 10.48 10.81
N LYS A 44 31.59 10.79 9.75
CA LYS A 44 31.50 10.06 8.48
C LYS A 44 31.74 8.56 8.69
N VAL A 45 30.93 7.74 8.04
CA VAL A 45 31.01 6.27 8.05
C VAL A 45 31.42 5.78 6.67
N LEU A 46 32.54 5.07 6.57
CA LEU A 46 33.11 4.59 5.30
C LEU A 46 32.92 3.08 5.11
N SER A 47 33.00 2.32 6.20
CA SER A 47 33.00 0.86 6.20
C SER A 47 31.75 0.24 6.82
N VAL A 48 31.45 -1.01 6.44
CA VAL A 48 30.37 -1.80 7.06
C VAL A 48 30.64 -2.05 8.55
N THR A 49 31.91 -2.15 8.95
CA THR A 49 32.31 -2.31 10.35
C THR A 49 31.99 -1.08 11.18
N GLU A 50 32.33 0.12 10.69
CA GLU A 50 31.98 1.39 11.35
C GLU A 50 30.46 1.57 11.43
N TYR A 51 29.74 1.24 10.34
CA TYR A 51 28.27 1.26 10.32
C TYR A 51 27.68 0.35 11.39
N ASN A 52 28.10 -0.92 11.43
CA ASN A 52 27.61 -1.90 12.39
C ASN A 52 27.94 -1.50 13.84
N ASN A 53 29.12 -0.93 14.08
CA ASN A 53 29.48 -0.41 15.40
C ASN A 53 28.56 0.76 15.81
N ALA A 54 28.31 1.72 14.92
CA ALA A 54 27.41 2.84 15.18
C ALA A 54 25.96 2.37 15.43
N VAL A 55 25.46 1.41 14.62
CA VAL A 55 24.14 0.80 14.80
C VAL A 55 24.07 0.05 16.14
N ASN A 56 25.09 -0.72 16.51
CA ASN A 56 25.11 -1.47 17.77
C ASN A 56 25.13 -0.54 18.98
N SER A 57 25.92 0.54 18.94
CA SER A 57 25.92 1.58 19.97
C SER A 57 24.54 2.25 20.10
N TYR A 58 23.91 2.59 18.98
CA TYR A 58 22.57 3.16 18.98
C TYR A 58 21.52 2.18 19.52
N ARG A 59 21.52 0.93 19.04
CA ARG A 59 20.63 -0.14 19.51
C ARG A 59 20.73 -0.35 21.02
N ALA A 60 21.94 -0.33 21.58
CA ALA A 60 22.15 -0.43 23.02
C ALA A 60 21.53 0.74 23.78
N SER A 61 21.52 1.95 23.19
CA SER A 61 20.91 3.14 23.80
C SER A 61 19.37 3.09 23.87
N LEU A 62 18.72 2.35 22.97
CA LEU A 62 17.26 2.25 22.88
C LEU A 62 16.64 1.31 23.93
N ASN A 63 17.40 0.35 24.44
CA ASN A 63 16.90 -0.69 25.36
C ASN A 63 15.63 -1.41 24.83
N VAL A 64 15.64 -1.76 23.54
CA VAL A 64 14.56 -2.52 22.88
C VAL A 64 14.48 -3.93 23.47
N ASN A 65 13.27 -4.43 23.75
CA ASN A 65 13.08 -5.80 24.21
C ASN A 65 13.20 -6.78 23.04
N THR A 66 14.38 -7.38 22.86
CA THR A 66 14.68 -8.29 21.75
C THR A 66 13.88 -9.60 21.77
N ALA A 67 13.21 -9.94 22.88
CA ALA A 67 12.28 -11.06 22.94
C ALA A 67 10.90 -10.72 22.33
N LYS A 68 10.60 -9.44 22.13
CA LYS A 68 9.33 -8.95 21.57
C LYS A 68 9.49 -8.22 20.24
N VAL A 69 10.62 -7.56 20.01
CA VAL A 69 10.86 -6.70 18.86
C VAL A 69 12.12 -7.13 18.13
N ASN A 70 11.97 -7.43 16.85
CA ASN A 70 13.02 -7.54 15.86
C ASN A 70 13.13 -6.21 15.11
N ALA A 71 14.18 -5.43 15.40
CA ALA A 71 14.38 -4.11 14.80
C ALA A 71 15.42 -4.14 13.67
N GLN A 72 15.01 -3.72 12.47
CA GLN A 72 15.87 -3.50 11.32
C GLN A 72 16.30 -2.03 11.27
N PHE A 73 17.61 -1.78 11.17
CA PHE A 73 18.18 -0.44 11.22
C PHE A 73 18.72 -0.06 9.84
N MET A 74 18.28 1.09 9.32
CA MET A 74 18.72 1.62 8.03
C MET A 74 18.97 3.12 8.15
N THR A 75 19.93 3.63 7.37
CA THR A 75 19.95 5.07 7.10
C THR A 75 18.84 5.45 6.11
N ILE A 76 18.44 6.72 6.07
CA ILE A 76 17.52 7.25 5.05
C ILE A 76 18.03 6.93 3.63
N LYS A 77 19.35 7.00 3.40
CA LYS A 77 19.96 6.66 2.12
C LYS A 77 19.79 5.21 1.72
N GLN A 78 20.02 4.28 2.65
CA GLN A 78 19.81 2.85 2.42
C GLN A 78 18.34 2.55 2.17
N PHE A 79 17.44 3.21 2.91
CA PHE A 79 16.00 3.01 2.74
C PHE A 79 15.52 3.53 1.37
N ASN A 80 15.95 4.73 0.95
CA ASN A 80 15.67 5.28 -0.38
C ASN A 80 16.15 4.36 -1.52
N ALA A 81 17.27 3.66 -1.33
CA ALA A 81 17.82 2.72 -2.29
C ALA A 81 17.10 1.37 -2.33
N SER A 82 16.42 0.99 -1.25
CA SER A 82 15.80 -0.34 -1.12
C SER A 82 14.56 -0.52 -2.01
N ARG A 83 14.31 -1.77 -2.45
CA ARG A 83 13.14 -2.14 -3.27
C ARG A 83 12.32 -3.32 -2.74
N PHE A 84 12.47 -3.67 -1.46
CA PHE A 84 11.65 -4.74 -0.89
C PHE A 84 10.17 -4.29 -0.74
N PRO A 85 9.19 -5.22 -0.81
CA PRO A 85 7.77 -4.88 -0.63
C PRO A 85 7.49 -4.31 0.76
N MET A 86 7.04 -3.05 0.84
CA MET A 86 6.75 -2.41 2.13
C MET A 86 5.48 -2.95 2.81
N THR A 87 4.47 -3.32 2.01
CA THR A 87 3.20 -3.86 2.51
C THR A 87 3.43 -5.17 3.25
N GLY A 88 3.24 -5.15 4.57
CA GLY A 88 3.42 -6.33 5.42
C GLY A 88 4.85 -6.59 5.90
N ALA A 89 5.84 -5.76 5.53
CA ALA A 89 7.22 -5.93 6.01
C ALA A 89 7.37 -5.63 7.51
N PHE A 90 6.74 -4.56 7.98
CA PHE A 90 6.91 -4.05 9.35
C PHE A 90 5.58 -3.85 10.07
N ASP A 91 5.62 -3.93 11.39
CA ASP A 91 4.52 -3.63 12.31
C ASP A 91 4.55 -2.19 12.82
N ALA A 92 5.71 -1.53 12.75
CA ALA A 92 5.88 -0.13 13.10
C ALA A 92 7.13 0.45 12.42
N VAL A 93 7.15 1.77 12.29
CA VAL A 93 8.32 2.52 11.83
C VAL A 93 8.69 3.58 12.87
N MET A 94 9.97 3.67 13.18
CA MET A 94 10.54 4.68 14.08
C MET A 94 11.59 5.48 13.31
N ILE A 95 11.48 6.81 13.32
CA ILE A 95 12.46 7.72 12.72
C ILE A 95 13.10 8.51 13.87
N GLY A 96 14.36 8.19 14.17
CA GLY A 96 15.05 8.62 15.40
C GLY A 96 15.58 10.06 15.37
N SER A 97 16.23 10.49 16.45
CA SER A 97 17.01 11.72 16.52
C SER A 97 18.15 11.74 15.49
N SER A 98 18.59 12.91 15.04
CA SER A 98 19.75 13.02 14.14
C SER A 98 21.02 13.31 14.94
N PRO A 99 22.13 12.60 14.69
CA PRO A 99 23.42 12.93 15.28
C PRO A 99 24.19 13.98 14.44
N LEU A 100 23.67 14.37 13.27
CA LEU A 100 24.33 15.31 12.36
C LEU A 100 24.05 16.76 12.75
N THR A 101 24.88 17.67 12.24
CA THR A 101 24.62 19.12 12.34
C THR A 101 23.47 19.53 11.42
N GLU A 102 23.46 19.01 10.18
CA GLU A 102 22.40 19.21 9.19
C GLU A 102 21.40 18.05 9.26
N LYS A 103 20.44 18.18 10.17
CA LYS A 103 19.52 17.11 10.55
C LYS A 103 18.46 16.84 9.49
N TYR A 104 18.47 15.63 8.90
CA TYR A 104 17.49 15.21 7.90
C TYR A 104 17.29 16.19 6.73
N LYS A 105 18.37 16.82 6.28
CA LYS A 105 18.36 17.77 5.15
C LYS A 105 18.88 17.12 3.89
N ASN A 106 18.30 17.48 2.74
CA ASN A 106 18.88 17.07 1.45
C ASN A 106 20.19 17.82 1.14
N GLY A 107 20.44 18.97 1.77
CA GLY A 107 21.60 19.80 1.47
C GLY A 107 21.56 20.38 0.04
N THR A 108 22.67 20.96 -0.41
CA THR A 108 22.84 21.40 -1.80
C THR A 108 24.03 20.62 -2.38
N LEU A 109 23.75 19.71 -3.31
CA LEU A 109 24.80 19.09 -4.11
C LEU A 109 25.46 20.18 -4.96
N VAL A 110 26.74 20.45 -4.69
CA VAL A 110 27.51 21.38 -5.50
C VAL A 110 27.80 20.72 -6.84
N VAL A 111 27.20 21.23 -7.90
CA VAL A 111 27.51 20.87 -9.29
C VAL A 111 29.01 21.11 -9.50
N ASN A 112 29.75 20.07 -9.95
CA ASN A 112 31.22 20.03 -10.07
C ASN A 112 32.02 19.72 -8.78
N SER A 113 31.36 19.28 -7.72
CA SER A 113 32.04 18.81 -6.52
C SER A 113 32.79 17.50 -6.77
N LYS A 114 34.13 17.55 -6.63
CA LYS A 114 34.96 16.34 -6.47
C LYS A 114 34.92 15.77 -5.05
N ASN A 115 34.04 16.28 -4.19
CA ASN A 115 33.89 15.79 -2.82
C ASN A 115 32.94 14.60 -2.78
N HIS A 116 33.44 13.45 -2.32
CA HIS A 116 32.64 12.23 -2.13
C HIS A 116 31.96 12.16 -0.77
N ASP A 117 32.27 13.09 0.14
CA ASP A 117 31.65 13.15 1.45
C ASP A 117 30.22 13.68 1.34
N THR A 118 29.27 12.76 1.25
CA THR A 118 27.84 13.06 1.21
C THR A 118 27.19 12.96 2.58
N THR A 119 27.94 12.95 3.70
CA THR A 119 27.39 12.66 5.04
C THR A 119 26.22 13.59 5.40
N ASN A 120 26.32 14.87 5.02
CA ASN A 120 25.29 15.90 5.26
C ASN A 120 24.44 16.21 4.00
N GLN A 121 24.42 15.32 3.01
CA GLN A 121 23.72 15.51 1.73
C GLN A 121 22.73 14.36 1.50
N LEU A 122 21.57 14.67 0.92
CA LEU A 122 20.51 13.73 0.54
C LEU A 122 20.00 12.85 1.70
N ASN A 123 19.75 13.46 2.86
CA ASN A 123 19.24 12.79 4.06
C ASN A 123 17.72 12.95 4.29
N ASP A 124 16.95 13.34 3.27
CA ASP A 124 15.49 13.24 3.28
C ASP A 124 15.01 11.98 2.55
N LEU A 125 13.78 11.57 2.81
CA LEU A 125 13.15 10.49 2.06
C LEU A 125 12.94 10.90 0.61
N THR A 126 12.97 9.93 -0.30
CA THR A 126 12.40 10.12 -1.65
C THR A 126 10.88 10.23 -1.55
N GLU A 127 10.27 10.88 -2.54
CA GLU A 127 8.80 10.93 -2.63
C GLU A 127 8.21 9.52 -2.74
N LEU A 128 8.88 8.63 -3.47
CA LEU A 128 8.53 7.21 -3.56
C LEU A 128 8.44 6.57 -2.17
N LYS A 129 9.49 6.68 -1.34
CA LYS A 129 9.53 6.06 -0.01
C LYS A 129 8.60 6.72 1.01
N ALA A 130 8.43 8.03 0.95
CA ALA A 130 7.44 8.71 1.79
C ALA A 130 6.00 8.28 1.44
N THR A 131 5.72 8.06 0.16
CA THR A 131 4.42 7.58 -0.31
C THR A 131 4.19 6.12 0.08
N GLU A 132 5.19 5.25 -0.06
CA GLU A 132 5.14 3.87 0.45
C GLU A 132 4.86 3.84 1.96
N LEU A 133 5.59 4.62 2.77
CA LEU A 133 5.35 4.71 4.23
C LEU A 133 3.94 5.18 4.57
N PHE A 134 3.44 6.21 3.88
CA PHE A 134 2.07 6.64 4.07
C PHE A 134 1.07 5.51 3.77
N ASN A 135 1.21 4.85 2.62
CA ASN A 135 0.28 3.83 2.14
C ASN A 135 0.29 2.53 2.98
N THR A 136 1.45 2.18 3.55
CA THR A 136 1.71 0.87 4.19
C THR A 136 1.86 0.94 5.71
N VAL A 137 1.98 2.13 6.29
CA VAL A 137 2.11 2.33 7.73
C VAL A 137 1.04 3.29 8.23
N VAL A 138 1.03 4.53 7.73
CA VAL A 138 0.14 5.60 8.23
C VAL A 138 -1.33 5.24 7.99
N ARG A 139 -1.69 5.00 6.72
CA ARG A 139 -3.08 4.74 6.30
C ARG A 139 -3.65 3.44 6.86
N VAL A 140 -2.81 2.44 7.14
CA VAL A 140 -3.24 1.14 7.69
C VAL A 140 -3.25 1.10 9.23
N GLY A 141 -3.04 2.25 9.86
CA GLY A 141 -3.09 2.39 11.33
C GLY A 141 -1.94 1.70 12.06
N LEU A 142 -0.78 1.51 11.42
CA LEU A 142 0.43 1.02 12.08
C LEU A 142 1.24 2.20 12.66
N PRO A 143 1.91 2.04 13.82
CA PRO A 143 2.62 3.16 14.44
C PRO A 143 3.76 3.72 13.59
N LEU A 144 3.76 5.04 13.38
CA LEU A 144 4.87 5.82 12.88
C LEU A 144 5.32 6.78 13.99
N LEU A 145 6.45 6.47 14.63
CA LEU A 145 7.04 7.28 15.69
C LEU A 145 8.17 8.13 15.11
N MET A 146 8.13 9.44 15.31
CA MET A 146 9.12 10.35 14.74
C MET A 146 9.70 11.25 15.82
N HIS A 147 11.02 11.38 15.87
CA HIS A 147 11.68 12.41 16.65
C HIS A 147 11.46 13.79 15.99
N GLU A 148 11.44 14.86 16.79
CA GLU A 148 11.28 16.25 16.32
C GLU A 148 12.32 16.63 15.24
N ASP A 149 13.57 16.18 15.38
CA ASP A 149 14.62 16.36 14.36
C ASP A 149 14.18 15.90 12.96
N ALA A 150 13.52 14.74 12.87
CA ALA A 150 12.99 14.23 11.61
C ALA A 150 11.74 14.99 11.16
N ALA A 151 10.84 15.30 12.09
CA ALA A 151 9.64 16.09 11.80
C ALA A 151 9.96 17.49 11.25
N ASN A 152 11.09 18.06 11.67
CA ASN A 152 11.62 19.34 11.21
C ASN A 152 12.64 19.21 10.06
N GLY A 153 12.76 18.02 9.46
CA GLY A 153 13.63 17.70 8.33
C GLY A 153 13.28 18.46 7.05
N ASP A 154 13.48 17.84 5.90
CA ASP A 154 13.12 18.44 4.61
C ASP A 154 11.69 18.03 4.17
N THR A 155 11.35 18.32 2.91
CA THR A 155 9.99 18.26 2.36
C THR A 155 9.24 16.96 2.69
N GLN A 156 9.86 15.79 2.50
CA GLN A 156 9.15 14.51 2.57
C GLN A 156 8.93 14.04 4.02
N LEU A 157 9.91 14.20 4.89
CA LEU A 157 9.75 13.92 6.32
C LEU A 157 8.77 14.90 7.00
N LYS A 158 8.79 16.19 6.64
CA LYS A 158 7.79 17.16 7.11
C LYS A 158 6.38 16.77 6.67
N ARG A 159 6.22 16.31 5.42
CA ARG A 159 4.95 15.78 4.91
C ARG A 159 4.44 14.62 5.75
N LEU A 160 5.32 13.66 6.11
CA LEU A 160 4.95 12.54 6.98
C LEU A 160 4.56 12.99 8.38
N ALA A 161 5.32 13.92 8.99
CA ALA A 161 5.03 14.43 10.32
C ALA A 161 3.73 15.26 10.39
N ALA A 162 3.33 15.90 9.30
CA ALA A 162 2.08 16.65 9.22
C ALA A 162 0.84 15.75 9.42
N TYR A 163 0.93 14.46 9.04
CA TYR A 163 -0.15 13.49 9.21
C TYR A 163 -0.52 13.22 10.67
N GLN A 164 0.28 13.61 11.66
CA GLN A 164 -0.10 13.52 13.09
C GLN A 164 -1.41 14.28 13.42
N ARG A 165 -1.79 15.26 12.59
CA ARG A 165 -3.04 16.02 12.75
C ARG A 165 -4.28 15.22 12.39
N ASP A 166 -4.11 14.25 11.48
CA ASP A 166 -5.19 13.49 10.86
C ASP A 166 -5.17 12.00 11.27
N TYR A 167 -4.01 11.49 11.71
CA TYR A 167 -3.73 10.08 12.01
C TYR A 167 -3.07 9.90 13.39
N ALA A 168 -3.79 9.29 14.34
CA ALA A 168 -3.34 9.11 15.73
C ALA A 168 -2.16 8.12 15.89
N ASN A 169 -1.94 7.25 14.91
CA ASN A 169 -0.80 6.33 14.85
C ASN A 169 0.50 7.04 14.43
N VAL A 170 0.44 8.29 13.96
CA VAL A 170 1.62 9.14 13.71
C VAL A 170 1.89 9.98 14.96
N LYS A 171 3.04 9.78 15.60
CA LYS A 171 3.41 10.49 16.82
C LYS A 171 4.76 11.17 16.65
N VAL A 172 4.78 12.49 16.84
CA VAL A 172 6.02 13.27 16.90
C VAL A 172 6.41 13.49 18.36
N PHE A 173 7.63 13.14 18.70
CA PHE A 173 8.19 13.30 20.04
C PHE A 173 9.11 14.52 20.06
N ASN A 174 8.78 15.49 20.90
CA ASN A 174 9.54 16.72 21.06
C ASN A 174 10.93 16.42 21.61
N ARG A 175 11.93 17.16 21.13
CA ARG A 175 13.28 17.08 21.62
C ARG A 175 13.31 17.44 23.11
N ASN A 176 14.06 16.66 23.87
CA ASN A 176 14.36 16.93 25.27
C ASN A 176 15.84 16.70 25.53
N ASP A 177 16.61 17.75 25.76
CA ASP A 177 18.06 17.63 25.97
C ASP A 177 18.43 16.89 27.28
N GLN A 178 17.47 16.70 28.19
CA GLN A 178 17.66 15.98 29.45
C GLN A 178 17.29 14.49 29.37
N GLN A 179 16.71 14.02 28.26
CA GLN A 179 16.20 12.66 28.12
C GLN A 179 16.55 12.05 26.76
N ASN A 180 16.73 10.72 26.72
CA ASN A 180 16.85 10.02 25.44
C ASN A 180 15.44 9.77 24.87
N VAL A 181 14.95 10.72 24.07
CA VAL A 181 13.63 10.64 23.42
C VAL A 181 13.49 9.41 22.54
N ASP A 182 14.57 8.97 21.88
CA ASP A 182 14.55 7.75 21.07
C ASP A 182 14.29 6.50 21.94
N ARG A 183 14.79 6.48 23.18
CA ARG A 183 14.48 5.42 24.14
C ARG A 183 13.01 5.42 24.55
N GLU A 184 12.39 6.59 24.70
CA GLU A 184 10.95 6.70 24.97
C GLU A 184 10.13 6.15 23.80
N MET A 185 10.47 6.51 22.56
CA MET A 185 9.86 5.94 21.36
C MET A 185 10.03 4.41 21.33
N ALA A 186 11.22 3.89 21.64
CA ALA A 186 11.47 2.46 21.71
C ALA A 186 10.66 1.76 22.83
N GLN A 187 10.39 2.43 23.94
CA GLN A 187 9.51 1.92 24.99
C GLN A 187 8.06 1.79 24.53
N GLN A 188 7.56 2.70 23.69
CA GLN A 188 6.23 2.58 23.06
C GLN A 188 6.15 1.32 22.19
N LEU A 189 7.21 1.01 21.42
CA LEU A 189 7.28 -0.21 20.61
C LEU A 189 7.18 -1.49 21.45
N ASN A 190 7.81 -1.52 22.62
CA ASN A 190 7.78 -2.67 23.52
C ASN A 190 6.38 -2.95 24.12
N GLN A 191 5.48 -1.96 24.07
CA GLN A 191 4.11 -2.05 24.57
C GLN A 191 3.10 -2.41 23.46
N LEU A 192 3.54 -2.44 22.19
CA LEU A 192 2.67 -2.79 21.08
C LEU A 192 2.20 -4.25 21.19
N THR A 193 0.95 -4.48 20.81
CA THR A 193 0.35 -5.80 20.65
C THR A 193 -0.09 -5.96 19.20
N ILE A 194 0.15 -7.13 18.62
CA ILE A 194 -0.06 -7.37 17.20
C ILE A 194 -1.53 -7.64 16.91
N SER A 195 -2.05 -7.03 15.85
CA SER A 195 -3.36 -7.33 15.27
C SER A 195 -3.25 -7.30 13.74
N ARG A 196 -2.63 -8.34 13.17
CA ARG A 196 -2.64 -8.61 11.72
C ARG A 196 -2.47 -10.10 11.43
N PRO A 197 -2.99 -10.62 10.31
CA PRO A 197 -2.75 -12.00 9.91
C PRO A 197 -1.25 -12.23 9.66
N ARG A 198 -0.76 -13.43 10.01
CA ARG A 198 0.65 -13.80 9.86
C ARG A 198 0.82 -15.22 9.39
N PHE A 199 1.78 -15.44 8.50
CA PHE A 199 2.20 -16.77 8.15
C PHE A 199 3.03 -17.38 9.28
N GLN A 200 2.67 -18.59 9.71
CA GLN A 200 3.52 -19.42 10.55
C GLN A 200 4.52 -20.19 9.68
N SER A 201 4.05 -20.82 8.60
CA SER A 201 4.89 -21.52 7.64
C SER A 201 4.35 -21.43 6.22
N THR A 202 5.25 -21.60 5.24
CA THR A 202 4.94 -21.74 3.82
C THR A 202 5.79 -22.84 3.22
N GLU A 203 5.23 -23.65 2.34
CA GLU A 203 5.91 -24.73 1.64
C GLU A 203 5.52 -24.72 0.16
N VAL A 204 6.50 -24.95 -0.72
CA VAL A 204 6.28 -25.08 -2.16
C VAL A 204 6.47 -26.54 -2.58
N LYS A 205 5.50 -27.06 -3.32
CA LYS A 205 5.50 -28.42 -3.91
C LYS A 205 5.27 -28.33 -5.42
N TYR A 206 5.61 -29.40 -6.13
CA TYR A 206 5.31 -29.58 -7.55
C TYR A 206 4.56 -30.89 -7.72
N ASN A 207 3.38 -30.85 -8.34
CA ASN A 207 2.50 -32.01 -8.48
C ASN A 207 2.21 -32.73 -7.13
N ASN A 208 1.97 -31.95 -6.06
CA ASN A 208 1.81 -32.41 -4.68
C ASN A 208 3.04 -33.14 -4.08
N GLN A 209 4.21 -33.04 -4.70
CA GLN A 209 5.47 -33.62 -4.22
C GLN A 209 6.46 -32.54 -3.79
N SER A 210 7.25 -32.82 -2.74
CA SER A 210 8.30 -31.91 -2.29
C SER A 210 9.37 -31.73 -3.36
N ILE A 211 9.82 -30.49 -3.55
CA ILE A 211 10.87 -30.15 -4.53
C ILE A 211 12.25 -30.16 -3.86
N SER A 212 13.24 -30.72 -4.55
CA SER A 212 14.64 -30.74 -4.10
C SER A 212 15.35 -29.45 -4.51
N ASN A 213 16.12 -28.84 -3.61
CA ASN A 213 16.89 -27.62 -3.84
C ASN A 213 16.09 -26.44 -4.45
N GLN A 214 14.76 -26.44 -4.27
CA GLN A 214 13.85 -25.46 -4.90
C GLN A 214 13.92 -25.48 -6.45
N THR A 215 14.30 -26.60 -7.06
CA THR A 215 14.35 -26.77 -8.51
C THR A 215 13.14 -27.55 -9.02
N ILE A 216 12.51 -27.06 -10.08
CA ILE A 216 11.52 -27.78 -10.87
C ILE A 216 12.11 -28.01 -12.27
N GLN A 217 12.06 -29.24 -12.75
CA GLN A 217 12.47 -29.59 -14.10
C GLN A 217 11.27 -30.10 -14.89
N VAL A 218 10.96 -29.42 -16.00
CA VAL A 218 9.97 -29.87 -16.97
C VAL A 218 10.54 -31.09 -17.70
N LYS A 219 9.76 -32.16 -17.78
CA LYS A 219 10.14 -33.41 -18.48
C LYS A 219 9.14 -33.68 -19.58
N ASP A 220 9.65 -34.02 -20.76
CA ASP A 220 8.83 -34.37 -21.93
C ASP A 220 7.76 -33.31 -22.27
N GLY A 221 8.04 -32.02 -21.99
CA GLY A 221 7.11 -30.90 -22.19
C GLY A 221 5.92 -30.86 -21.22
N VAL A 222 5.88 -31.73 -20.21
CA VAL A 222 4.76 -31.84 -19.26
C VAL A 222 4.95 -30.89 -18.08
N ARG A 223 4.00 -29.97 -17.91
CA ARG A 223 3.97 -28.97 -16.82
C ARG A 223 2.84 -29.30 -15.85
N HIS A 224 3.17 -29.48 -14.57
CA HIS A 224 2.23 -29.79 -13.49
C HIS A 224 1.95 -28.56 -12.60
N PRO A 225 0.91 -28.61 -11.75
CA PRO A 225 0.67 -27.55 -10.78
C PRO A 225 1.80 -27.40 -9.76
N ILE A 226 2.17 -26.16 -9.48
CA ILE A 226 3.00 -25.73 -8.34
C ILE A 226 2.04 -25.42 -7.19
N ASN A 227 2.26 -26.06 -6.04
CA ASN A 227 1.39 -25.93 -4.88
C ASN A 227 2.07 -25.07 -3.81
N PHE A 228 1.45 -23.96 -3.42
CA PHE A 228 1.88 -23.05 -2.38
C PHE A 228 1.05 -23.29 -1.13
N ALA A 229 1.54 -24.15 -0.25
CA ALA A 229 0.89 -24.47 1.02
C ALA A 229 1.26 -23.46 2.10
N TYR A 230 0.32 -23.13 2.98
CA TYR A 230 0.54 -22.18 4.07
C TYR A 230 -0.22 -22.57 5.35
N THR A 231 0.30 -22.09 6.47
CA THR A 231 -0.38 -22.08 7.77
C THR A 231 -0.28 -20.69 8.39
N LEU A 232 -1.35 -20.23 9.03
CA LEU A 232 -1.40 -18.94 9.72
C LEU A 232 -1.12 -19.10 11.21
N SER A 233 -0.47 -18.11 11.82
CA SER A 233 -0.17 -18.13 13.26
C SER A 233 -1.42 -17.98 14.15
N GLN A 234 -2.52 -17.49 13.57
CA GLN A 234 -3.81 -17.29 14.24
C GLN A 234 -4.93 -17.50 13.20
N PRO A 235 -6.15 -17.89 13.65
CA PRO A 235 -7.30 -17.96 12.76
C PRO A 235 -7.54 -16.62 12.02
N PRO A 236 -7.73 -16.63 10.70
CA PRO A 236 -7.93 -15.42 9.93
C PRO A 236 -9.29 -14.77 10.23
N THR A 237 -9.37 -13.45 10.05
CA THR A 237 -10.65 -12.72 10.05
C THR A 237 -11.46 -13.08 8.80
N PRO A 238 -12.80 -12.91 8.81
CA PRO A 238 -13.62 -13.15 7.63
C PRO A 238 -13.24 -12.28 6.41
N SER A 239 -12.61 -11.12 6.65
CA SER A 239 -12.11 -10.17 5.65
C SER A 239 -10.69 -10.46 5.15
N ALA A 240 -10.03 -11.51 5.65
CA ALA A 240 -8.68 -11.86 5.26
C ALA A 240 -8.66 -12.74 4.01
N PHE A 241 -7.70 -12.45 3.12
CA PHE A 241 -7.42 -13.20 1.90
C PHE A 241 -5.96 -13.61 1.85
N VAL A 242 -5.69 -14.71 1.14
CA VAL A 242 -4.35 -15.11 0.72
C VAL A 242 -4.22 -14.92 -0.77
N GLU A 243 -3.15 -14.22 -1.16
CA GLU A 243 -2.83 -13.81 -2.51
C GLU A 243 -1.49 -14.45 -2.92
N LEU A 244 -1.39 -14.92 -4.16
CA LEU A 244 -0.14 -15.39 -4.75
C LEU A 244 0.25 -14.47 -5.91
N TYR A 245 1.49 -13.98 -5.85
CA TYR A 245 2.14 -13.22 -6.90
C TYR A 245 3.31 -14.02 -7.44
N ILE A 246 3.54 -13.92 -8.74
CA ILE A 246 4.68 -14.53 -9.44
C ILE A 246 5.30 -13.42 -10.29
N ASP A 247 6.59 -13.17 -10.07
CA ASP A 247 7.37 -12.13 -10.77
C ASP A 247 7.57 -12.55 -12.24
N TYR A 248 6.85 -11.90 -13.16
CA TYR A 248 6.77 -12.24 -14.58
C TYR A 248 7.83 -11.53 -15.41
N ASP A 249 8.17 -10.30 -15.05
CA ASP A 249 9.16 -9.48 -15.75
C ASP A 249 10.57 -9.58 -15.13
N HIS A 250 10.71 -10.40 -14.08
CA HIS A 250 11.94 -10.68 -13.37
C HIS A 250 12.56 -9.41 -12.76
N ASN A 251 11.75 -8.42 -12.39
CA ASN A 251 12.20 -7.15 -11.79
C ASN A 251 12.43 -7.21 -10.28
N ASP A 252 12.20 -8.38 -9.66
CA ASP A 252 12.30 -8.63 -8.22
C ASP A 252 11.30 -7.79 -7.39
N ARG A 253 10.26 -7.28 -8.04
CA ARG A 253 9.08 -6.62 -7.46
C ARG A 253 7.87 -7.50 -7.75
N PHE A 254 6.77 -7.17 -7.09
CA PHE A 254 5.54 -7.94 -7.18
C PHE A 254 4.41 -6.95 -7.37
N ASP A 255 4.20 -6.59 -8.63
CA ASP A 255 3.22 -5.61 -9.04
C ASP A 255 1.80 -6.22 -9.08
N ALA A 256 0.79 -5.35 -9.21
CA ALA A 256 -0.61 -5.76 -9.06
C ALA A 256 -1.10 -6.72 -10.16
N ASP A 257 -0.54 -6.61 -11.35
CA ASP A 257 -0.79 -7.44 -12.53
C ASP A 257 -0.14 -8.83 -12.45
N GLU A 258 0.84 -9.01 -11.55
CA GLU A 258 1.52 -10.27 -11.27
C GLU A 258 0.78 -11.15 -10.26
N LYS A 259 -0.37 -10.68 -9.74
CA LYS A 259 -1.25 -11.47 -8.88
C LYS A 259 -1.96 -12.56 -9.69
N VAL A 260 -1.64 -13.82 -9.41
CA VAL A 260 -2.18 -14.96 -10.16
C VAL A 260 -3.38 -15.62 -9.50
N ILE A 261 -3.48 -15.55 -8.17
CA ILE A 261 -4.53 -16.21 -7.39
C ILE A 261 -4.88 -15.37 -6.16
N GLU A 262 -6.17 -15.34 -5.82
CA GLU A 262 -6.70 -14.82 -4.56
C GLU A 262 -7.76 -15.78 -4.01
N GLN A 263 -7.68 -16.09 -2.71
CA GLN A 263 -8.65 -16.94 -2.03
C GLN A 263 -8.92 -16.41 -0.61
N GLN A 264 -10.12 -16.64 -0.09
CA GLN A 264 -10.42 -16.34 1.31
C GLN A 264 -9.45 -17.11 2.22
N ALA A 265 -8.86 -16.42 3.20
CA ALA A 265 -7.87 -17.00 4.07
C ALA A 265 -8.49 -18.08 4.97
N LYS A 266 -7.79 -19.19 5.12
CA LYS A 266 -8.07 -20.26 6.09
C LYS A 266 -6.91 -20.37 7.06
N GLU A 267 -7.10 -21.04 8.18
CA GLU A 267 -5.99 -21.31 9.11
C GLU A 267 -4.86 -22.10 8.43
N SER A 268 -5.22 -23.01 7.52
CA SER A 268 -4.31 -23.70 6.62
C SER A 268 -4.92 -23.83 5.23
N GLY A 269 -4.10 -23.71 4.19
CA GLY A 269 -4.58 -23.76 2.81
C GLY A 269 -3.49 -24.06 1.78
N THR A 270 -3.88 -24.20 0.52
CA THR A 270 -2.96 -24.41 -0.59
C THR A 270 -3.47 -23.70 -1.83
N LEU A 271 -2.62 -22.89 -2.45
CA LEU A 271 -2.89 -22.23 -3.73
C LEU A 271 -2.18 -23.02 -4.83
N ASN A 272 -2.89 -23.37 -5.90
CA ASN A 272 -2.36 -24.18 -7.00
C ASN A 272 -2.19 -23.34 -8.25
N PHE A 273 -0.96 -23.23 -8.75
CA PHE A 273 -0.61 -22.44 -9.92
C PHE A 273 0.12 -23.29 -10.95
N THR A 274 -0.37 -23.32 -12.20
CA THR A 274 0.27 -24.07 -13.29
C THR A 274 0.79 -23.12 -14.36
N LEU A 275 2.07 -23.27 -14.71
CA LEU A 275 2.67 -22.66 -15.90
C LEU A 275 2.25 -23.48 -17.12
N SER A 276 1.24 -23.03 -17.86
CA SER A 276 0.65 -23.79 -18.97
C SER A 276 1.41 -23.66 -20.29
N ARG A 277 2.47 -22.86 -20.33
CA ARG A 277 3.26 -22.56 -21.53
C ARG A 277 4.77 -22.67 -21.23
N PRO A 278 5.59 -22.94 -22.25
CA PRO A 278 7.03 -22.85 -22.14
C PRO A 278 7.51 -21.49 -21.66
N THR A 279 8.61 -21.47 -20.92
CA THR A 279 9.28 -20.23 -20.52
C THR A 279 10.78 -20.48 -20.39
N PHE A 280 11.58 -19.40 -20.38
CA PHE A 280 13.01 -19.51 -20.17
C PHE A 280 13.35 -20.07 -18.79
N SER A 281 14.35 -20.95 -18.79
CA SER A 281 14.93 -21.57 -17.62
C SER A 281 15.57 -20.52 -16.72
N GLY A 282 15.18 -20.51 -15.45
CA GLY A 282 15.65 -19.52 -14.51
C GLY A 282 14.88 -19.48 -13.21
N PRO A 283 15.33 -18.65 -12.26
CA PRO A 283 14.57 -18.35 -11.06
C PRO A 283 13.19 -17.77 -11.42
N LYS A 284 12.15 -18.25 -10.73
CA LYS A 284 10.79 -17.72 -10.76
C LYS A 284 10.46 -17.28 -9.34
N ASN A 285 10.55 -15.98 -9.10
CA ASN A 285 10.28 -15.43 -7.79
C ASN A 285 8.77 -15.45 -7.53
N TRP A 286 8.40 -15.69 -6.28
CA TRP A 286 7.02 -15.72 -5.85
C TRP A 286 6.86 -14.99 -4.52
N MET A 287 5.68 -14.42 -4.31
CA MET A 287 5.29 -13.81 -3.05
C MET A 287 3.89 -14.27 -2.67
N LEU A 288 3.78 -14.87 -1.49
CA LEU A 288 2.52 -15.19 -0.85
C LEU A 288 2.20 -14.08 0.15
N VAL A 289 1.03 -13.45 0.03
CA VAL A 289 0.58 -12.37 0.91
C VAL A 289 -0.67 -12.84 1.63
N VAL A 290 -0.75 -12.63 2.94
CA VAL A 290 -2.01 -12.69 3.68
C VAL A 290 -2.38 -11.27 4.09
N LYS A 291 -3.56 -10.81 3.71
CA LYS A 291 -3.99 -9.42 3.89
C LYS A 291 -5.41 -9.37 4.43
N ASP A 292 -5.61 -8.57 5.48
CA ASP A 292 -6.95 -8.17 5.91
C ASP A 292 -7.40 -6.98 5.05
N SER A 293 -8.39 -7.19 4.20
CA SER A 293 -8.91 -6.17 3.26
C SER A 293 -9.46 -4.92 3.95
N LEU A 294 -9.89 -5.03 5.21
CA LEU A 294 -10.43 -3.91 5.98
C LEU A 294 -9.35 -3.07 6.60
N THR A 295 -8.42 -3.67 7.32
CA THR A 295 -7.37 -2.90 8.00
C THR A 295 -6.22 -2.55 7.07
N GLY A 296 -6.13 -3.23 5.91
CA GLY A 296 -5.00 -3.15 5.00
C GLY A 296 -3.72 -3.79 5.56
N ARG A 297 -3.78 -4.36 6.77
CA ARG A 297 -2.63 -5.01 7.41
C ARG A 297 -2.38 -6.36 6.77
N ALA A 298 -1.12 -6.61 6.45
CA ALA A 298 -0.71 -7.81 5.75
C ALA A 298 0.56 -8.42 6.36
N ASP A 299 0.87 -9.64 5.96
CA ASP A 299 2.16 -10.30 6.10
C ASP A 299 2.48 -10.96 4.76
N TYR A 300 3.77 -11.13 4.45
CA TYR A 300 4.17 -11.83 3.23
C TYR A 300 5.32 -12.81 3.46
N ARG A 301 5.39 -13.81 2.60
CA ARG A 301 6.55 -14.69 2.43
C ARG A 301 6.94 -14.67 0.97
N LYS A 302 8.23 -14.51 0.70
CA LYS A 302 8.78 -14.58 -0.64
C LYS A 302 9.75 -15.74 -0.76
N GLY A 303 9.90 -16.24 -1.98
CA GLY A 303 10.89 -17.24 -2.32
C GLY A 303 11.16 -17.25 -3.81
N SER A 304 11.97 -18.20 -4.25
CA SER A 304 12.27 -18.39 -5.66
C SER A 304 12.29 -19.89 -5.97
N ILE A 305 11.89 -20.26 -7.18
CA ILE A 305 11.99 -21.62 -7.68
C ILE A 305 12.87 -21.57 -8.91
N LEU A 306 13.93 -22.38 -8.96
CA LEU A 306 14.67 -22.56 -10.20
C LEU A 306 13.83 -23.44 -11.14
N TYR A 307 13.16 -22.82 -12.10
CA TYR A 307 12.31 -23.51 -13.07
C TYR A 307 13.12 -23.78 -14.34
N LEU A 308 13.35 -25.05 -14.65
CA LEU A 308 14.11 -25.51 -15.82
C LEU A 308 13.15 -26.03 -16.88
N ASP A 309 13.03 -25.28 -17.97
CA ASP A 309 12.16 -25.56 -19.11
C ASP A 309 13.00 -25.29 -20.38
N GLU A 310 12.91 -24.10 -20.98
CA GLU A 310 13.68 -23.79 -22.20
C GLU A 310 15.03 -23.15 -21.89
N LYS A 311 16.11 -23.65 -22.49
CA LYS A 311 17.46 -23.13 -22.23
C LYS A 311 17.55 -21.65 -22.62
N VAL A 312 18.11 -20.83 -21.73
CA VAL A 312 18.42 -19.42 -22.05
C VAL A 312 19.55 -19.37 -23.09
N LYS A 313 19.26 -18.82 -24.27
CA LYS A 313 20.25 -18.60 -25.34
C LYS A 313 20.17 -17.14 -25.76
N ALA A 314 21.18 -16.35 -25.41
CA ALA A 314 21.22 -14.93 -25.74
C ALA A 314 22.28 -14.66 -26.82
N ASN A 315 21.89 -14.03 -27.91
CA ASN A 315 22.79 -13.47 -28.90
C ASN A 315 23.09 -12.02 -28.55
N ILE A 316 24.34 -11.70 -28.29
CA ILE A 316 24.76 -10.45 -27.69
C ILE A 316 25.76 -9.75 -28.60
N LEU A 317 25.46 -8.51 -29.00
CA LEU A 317 26.40 -7.66 -29.73
C LEU A 317 27.18 -6.81 -28.73
N GLN A 318 28.48 -7.11 -28.58
CA GLN A 318 29.40 -6.30 -27.79
C GLN A 318 30.13 -5.31 -28.68
N LEU A 319 30.09 -4.02 -28.33
CA LEU A 319 30.71 -2.94 -29.08
C LEU A 319 31.77 -2.23 -28.24
N THR A 320 33.03 -2.38 -28.66
CA THR A 320 34.16 -1.65 -28.10
C THR A 320 34.32 -0.26 -28.72
N ALA A 321 34.98 0.66 -28.04
CA ALA A 321 35.08 2.06 -28.50
C ALA A 321 35.91 2.24 -29.78
N GLY A 322 35.39 3.06 -30.71
CA GLY A 322 36.05 3.53 -31.91
C GLY A 322 36.30 2.41 -32.92
N THR A 323 37.55 2.25 -33.33
CA THR A 323 38.02 1.13 -34.18
C THR A 323 38.82 0.09 -33.38
N GLY A 324 39.01 0.30 -32.07
CA GLY A 324 39.84 -0.55 -31.24
C GLY A 324 39.10 -1.82 -30.81
N THR A 325 39.84 -2.92 -30.63
CA THR A 325 39.30 -4.23 -30.19
C THR A 325 39.62 -4.57 -28.73
N ASN A 326 40.30 -3.67 -28.01
CA ASN A 326 40.57 -3.82 -26.59
C ASN A 326 39.26 -3.80 -25.81
N GLY A 327 39.17 -4.60 -24.74
CA GLY A 327 37.94 -4.73 -23.94
C GLY A 327 36.93 -5.78 -24.43
N ARG A 328 37.28 -6.62 -25.41
CA ARG A 328 36.44 -7.77 -25.83
C ARG A 328 36.24 -8.76 -24.69
N ILE A 329 35.02 -8.86 -24.16
CA ILE A 329 34.70 -9.68 -22.98
C ILE A 329 34.82 -11.17 -23.27
N SER A 330 34.65 -11.56 -24.54
CA SER A 330 34.90 -12.93 -25.05
C SER A 330 36.30 -13.44 -24.68
N SER A 331 37.28 -12.54 -24.59
CA SER A 331 38.67 -12.86 -24.23
C SER A 331 38.85 -13.25 -22.76
N TYR A 332 37.90 -12.90 -21.88
CA TYR A 332 38.06 -13.01 -20.43
C TYR A 332 36.99 -13.87 -19.74
N LEU A 333 35.83 -14.05 -20.39
CA LEU A 333 34.66 -14.73 -19.85
C LEU A 333 34.31 -16.05 -20.54
N SER A 334 35.11 -16.52 -21.50
CA SER A 334 34.78 -17.68 -22.35
C SER A 334 34.32 -18.92 -21.59
N ASN A 335 34.84 -19.18 -20.39
CA ASN A 335 34.46 -20.32 -19.53
C ASN A 335 33.19 -20.10 -18.68
N MET A 336 32.59 -18.92 -18.71
CA MET A 336 31.40 -18.53 -17.95
C MET A 336 30.20 -18.15 -18.84
N LEU A 337 30.43 -17.98 -20.15
CA LEU A 337 29.37 -17.69 -21.13
C LEU A 337 28.43 -18.87 -21.34
N VAL A 338 28.87 -20.09 -21.02
CA VAL A 338 28.05 -21.29 -21.07
C VAL A 338 28.00 -21.90 -19.69
N ASP A 339 26.81 -22.15 -19.18
CA ASP A 339 26.61 -22.89 -17.93
C ASP A 339 27.06 -24.35 -18.13
N PRO A 340 27.96 -24.90 -17.29
CA PRO A 340 28.29 -26.32 -17.29
C PRO A 340 27.06 -27.23 -17.12
N SER A 341 26.00 -26.76 -16.46
CA SER A 341 24.75 -27.50 -16.27
C SER A 341 23.78 -27.38 -17.45
N GLY A 342 24.12 -26.56 -18.45
CA GLY A 342 23.36 -26.39 -19.68
C GLY A 342 22.16 -25.45 -19.59
N ASN A 343 21.98 -24.66 -18.52
CA ASN A 343 20.79 -23.82 -18.33
C ASN A 343 20.84 -22.50 -19.11
N TYR A 344 22.03 -21.94 -19.35
CA TYR A 344 22.22 -20.73 -20.15
C TYR A 344 23.44 -20.82 -21.09
N GLU A 345 23.39 -20.04 -22.17
CA GLU A 345 24.44 -19.86 -23.16
C GLU A 345 24.38 -18.45 -23.76
N PHE A 346 25.50 -17.72 -23.70
CA PHE A 346 25.65 -16.37 -24.21
C PHE A 346 26.59 -16.36 -25.41
N ASN A 347 26.03 -16.09 -26.58
CA ASN A 347 26.74 -16.02 -27.85
C ASN A 347 27.16 -14.57 -28.11
N LEU A 348 28.46 -14.28 -28.07
CA LEU A 348 28.98 -12.95 -28.29
C LEU A 348 29.37 -12.72 -29.74
N THR A 349 28.88 -11.62 -30.31
CA THR A 349 29.42 -11.02 -31.53
C THR A 349 30.21 -9.78 -31.14
N ASP A 350 31.51 -9.80 -31.42
CA ASP A 350 32.41 -8.68 -31.13
C ASP A 350 32.42 -7.68 -32.29
N GLY A 351 32.18 -6.41 -31.99
CA GLY A 351 32.22 -5.29 -32.92
C GLY A 351 32.79 -4.02 -32.31
N THR A 352 32.75 -2.92 -33.06
CA THR A 352 33.18 -1.60 -32.58
C THR A 352 32.13 -0.51 -32.84
N THR A 353 32.16 0.57 -32.07
CA THR A 353 31.21 1.68 -32.27
C THR A 353 31.33 2.33 -33.65
N SER A 354 32.53 2.36 -34.27
CA SER A 354 32.68 2.81 -35.66
C SER A 354 31.99 1.89 -36.67
N GLN A 355 32.01 0.56 -36.46
CA GLN A 355 31.28 -0.38 -37.32
C GLN A 355 29.76 -0.23 -37.16
N PHE A 356 29.30 -0.01 -35.93
CA PHE A 356 27.89 0.24 -35.64
C PHE A 356 27.37 1.55 -36.24
N GLU A 357 28.16 2.62 -36.14
CA GLU A 357 27.87 3.89 -36.77
C GLU A 357 27.88 3.78 -38.30
N GLY A 358 28.81 3.00 -38.87
CA GLY A 358 28.90 2.72 -40.30
C GLY A 358 27.79 1.82 -40.87
N GLY A 359 26.90 1.28 -40.02
CA GLY A 359 25.73 0.50 -40.45
C GLY A 359 25.96 -1.00 -40.63
N THR A 360 27.12 -1.54 -40.22
CA THR A 360 27.46 -2.97 -40.38
C THR A 360 26.41 -3.93 -39.79
N TYR A 361 25.72 -3.50 -38.73
CA TYR A 361 24.76 -4.32 -37.98
C TYR A 361 23.30 -3.96 -38.25
N ASP A 362 23.01 -3.03 -39.17
CA ASP A 362 21.65 -2.50 -39.36
C ASP A 362 20.66 -3.58 -39.82
N GLN A 363 21.07 -4.45 -40.75
CA GLN A 363 20.22 -5.57 -41.18
C GLN A 363 19.98 -6.59 -40.06
N ALA A 364 20.99 -6.88 -39.24
CA ALA A 364 20.87 -7.82 -38.12
C ALA A 364 19.95 -7.27 -37.02
N LEU A 365 20.02 -5.96 -36.74
CA LEU A 365 19.08 -5.28 -35.84
C LEU A 365 17.65 -5.28 -36.42
N LEU A 366 17.49 -5.03 -37.74
CA LEU A 366 16.19 -5.10 -38.41
C LEU A 366 15.59 -6.51 -38.40
N ASN A 367 16.42 -7.54 -38.50
CA ASN A 367 16.03 -8.94 -38.41
C ASN A 367 15.85 -9.44 -36.96
N ASN A 368 16.17 -8.59 -35.98
CA ASN A 368 16.13 -8.92 -34.56
C ASN A 368 17.03 -10.12 -34.18
N ASP A 369 18.28 -10.10 -34.68
CA ASP A 369 19.25 -11.19 -34.47
C ASP A 369 19.92 -11.15 -33.08
N TYR A 370 19.88 -10.00 -32.40
CA TYR A 370 20.49 -9.79 -31.09
C TYR A 370 19.44 -9.54 -30.01
N ASP A 371 19.62 -10.19 -28.85
CA ASP A 371 18.79 -10.03 -27.66
C ASP A 371 19.32 -8.92 -26.74
N MET A 372 20.62 -8.58 -26.86
CA MET A 372 21.26 -7.56 -26.04
C MET A 372 22.37 -6.81 -26.77
N LEU A 373 22.47 -5.50 -26.48
CA LEU A 373 23.60 -4.66 -26.89
C LEU A 373 24.44 -4.26 -25.67
N ILE A 374 25.76 -4.42 -25.76
CA ILE A 374 26.70 -4.08 -24.68
C ILE A 374 27.72 -3.07 -25.21
N PHE A 375 27.91 -1.93 -24.53
CA PHE A 375 28.84 -0.86 -24.93
C PHE A 375 29.87 -0.52 -23.85
N GLY A 376 31.13 -0.30 -24.25
CA GLY A 376 32.20 0.25 -23.41
C GLY A 376 33.50 -0.56 -23.39
N PHE A 377 34.12 -0.69 -22.20
CA PHE A 377 35.27 -1.54 -21.86
C PHE A 377 36.65 -1.07 -22.31
N GLN A 378 36.81 0.22 -22.60
CA GLN A 378 38.08 0.82 -23.02
C GLN A 378 38.55 1.97 -22.13
N ASP A 379 37.93 2.19 -20.96
CA ASP A 379 38.27 3.25 -20.00
C ASP A 379 38.56 4.58 -20.70
N SER A 380 37.72 4.87 -21.69
CA SER A 380 37.90 5.95 -22.65
C SER A 380 36.94 7.09 -22.39
N TYR A 381 35.97 6.94 -21.47
CA TYR A 381 34.93 7.93 -21.21
C TYR A 381 34.32 8.44 -22.51
N ASN A 382 34.02 7.54 -23.44
CA ASN A 382 33.47 7.83 -24.75
C ASN A 382 34.32 8.78 -25.63
N VAL A 383 35.56 9.14 -25.24
CA VAL A 383 36.46 9.98 -26.03
C VAL A 383 36.74 9.32 -27.38
N TYR A 384 36.95 8.00 -27.37
CA TYR A 384 37.13 7.20 -28.60
C TYR A 384 35.85 6.45 -29.00
N GLY A 385 34.88 6.34 -28.09
CA GLY A 385 33.66 5.56 -28.27
C GLY A 385 32.45 6.34 -28.79
N SER A 386 32.57 7.67 -28.92
CA SER A 386 31.42 8.52 -29.24
C SER A 386 30.82 8.17 -30.59
N MET A 387 29.49 8.09 -30.59
CA MET A 387 28.71 7.91 -31.81
C MET A 387 27.84 9.15 -32.07
N ASN A 388 27.46 9.33 -33.33
CA ASN A 388 26.55 10.39 -33.75
C ASN A 388 25.11 10.17 -33.24
N ALA A 389 24.25 11.18 -33.43
CA ALA A 389 22.87 11.14 -32.97
C ALA A 389 22.04 10.02 -33.62
N ALA A 390 22.29 9.70 -34.89
CA ALA A 390 21.57 8.64 -35.58
C ALA A 390 21.90 7.26 -35.00
N ALA A 391 23.18 6.99 -34.75
CA ALA A 391 23.65 5.73 -34.16
C ALA A 391 23.16 5.55 -32.71
N THR A 392 23.29 6.56 -31.86
CA THR A 392 22.75 6.50 -30.48
C THR A 392 21.22 6.40 -30.45
N ALA A 393 20.51 7.04 -31.39
CA ALA A 393 19.07 6.86 -31.54
C ALA A 393 18.68 5.43 -31.95
N LYS A 394 19.51 4.71 -32.72
CA LYS A 394 19.29 3.27 -33.00
C LYS A 394 19.34 2.45 -31.70
N VAL A 395 20.31 2.72 -30.82
CA VAL A 395 20.41 2.05 -29.52
C VAL A 395 19.22 2.40 -28.62
N LYS A 396 18.81 3.67 -28.61
CA LYS A 396 17.62 4.12 -27.88
C LYS A 396 16.36 3.38 -28.33
N ARG A 397 16.12 3.27 -29.65
CA ARG A 397 14.98 2.51 -30.20
C ARG A 397 15.02 1.03 -29.84
N PHE A 398 16.21 0.43 -29.87
CA PHE A 398 16.41 -0.95 -29.41
C PHE A 398 16.09 -1.11 -27.92
N SER A 399 16.42 -0.13 -27.07
CA SER A 399 16.00 -0.15 -25.66
C SER A 399 14.48 0.04 -25.50
N GLU A 400 13.85 0.85 -26.34
CA GLU A 400 12.40 1.13 -26.27
C GLU A 400 11.52 -0.06 -26.68
N THR A 401 12.04 -1.04 -27.43
CA THR A 401 11.35 -2.32 -27.68
C THR A 401 11.37 -3.26 -26.46
N GLY A 402 12.02 -2.86 -25.37
CA GLY A 402 12.20 -3.64 -24.16
C GLY A 402 13.41 -4.58 -24.20
N GLN A 403 14.21 -4.58 -25.27
CA GLN A 403 15.38 -5.45 -25.40
C GLN A 403 16.57 -4.99 -24.55
N GLY A 404 17.45 -5.90 -24.17
CA GLY A 404 18.51 -5.63 -23.21
C GLY A 404 19.55 -4.62 -23.71
N VAL A 405 19.79 -3.53 -22.97
CA VAL A 405 20.92 -2.61 -23.23
C VAL A 405 21.77 -2.49 -22.00
N MET A 406 23.06 -2.80 -22.14
CA MET A 406 24.05 -2.62 -21.08
C MET A 406 25.06 -1.54 -21.45
N LEU A 407 25.16 -0.54 -20.59
CA LEU A 407 26.13 0.54 -20.70
C LEU A 407 27.13 0.49 -19.54
N THR A 408 28.40 0.79 -19.81
CA THR A 408 29.40 0.96 -18.76
C THR A 408 29.69 2.43 -18.46
N HIS A 409 30.54 2.68 -17.45
CA HIS A 409 31.02 4.03 -17.11
C HIS A 409 31.76 4.74 -18.25
N ASP A 410 32.07 4.03 -19.34
CA ASP A 410 32.64 4.60 -20.56
C ASP A 410 31.64 5.37 -21.43
N THR A 411 30.34 5.34 -21.16
CA THR A 411 29.33 5.83 -22.12
C THR A 411 28.70 7.16 -21.68
N ILE A 412 27.95 7.15 -20.59
CA ILE A 412 27.28 8.32 -20.01
C ILE A 412 28.27 9.06 -19.11
N PHE A 413 28.80 10.17 -19.61
CA PHE A 413 29.79 11.00 -18.92
C PHE A 413 29.72 12.45 -19.42
N ARG A 414 30.36 13.38 -18.71
CA ARG A 414 30.49 14.78 -19.15
C ARG A 414 31.93 15.28 -19.08
N THR A 415 32.45 15.83 -20.19
CA THR A 415 33.78 16.48 -20.19
C THR A 415 33.71 17.89 -19.59
N ASN A 416 34.81 18.31 -18.95
CA ASN A 416 35.12 19.72 -18.66
C ASN A 416 34.19 20.47 -17.69
N SER A 417 33.48 19.79 -16.77
CA SER A 417 32.59 20.47 -15.80
C SER A 417 31.49 21.33 -16.47
N SER A 418 31.13 21.01 -17.72
CA SER A 418 30.07 21.71 -18.47
C SER A 418 28.72 21.63 -17.74
N SER A 419 27.93 22.71 -17.79
CA SER A 419 26.55 22.71 -17.30
C SER A 419 25.58 21.99 -18.23
N SER A 420 25.99 21.72 -19.48
CA SER A 420 25.16 21.11 -20.53
C SER A 420 25.75 19.77 -21.03
N PRO A 421 24.89 18.86 -21.55
CA PRO A 421 25.33 17.56 -22.04
C PRO A 421 26.41 17.61 -23.12
N THR A 422 27.46 16.80 -22.99
CA THR A 422 28.60 16.81 -23.93
C THR A 422 28.63 15.64 -24.91
N SER A 423 27.93 14.54 -24.64
CA SER A 423 27.86 13.36 -25.52
C SER A 423 26.42 13.06 -25.96
N GLU A 424 26.26 12.36 -27.09
CA GLU A 424 24.94 11.86 -27.51
C GLU A 424 24.39 10.80 -26.56
N TRP A 425 25.25 10.00 -25.92
CA TRP A 425 24.83 9.06 -24.87
C TRP A 425 24.09 9.77 -23.74
N GLU A 426 24.65 10.87 -23.24
CA GLU A 426 23.99 11.68 -22.22
C GLU A 426 22.67 12.28 -22.74
N ARG A 427 22.67 12.87 -23.95
CA ARG A 427 21.48 13.49 -24.54
C ARG A 427 20.31 12.51 -24.77
N GLN A 428 20.62 11.26 -25.11
CA GLN A 428 19.61 10.25 -25.46
C GLN A 428 19.12 9.46 -24.24
N PHE A 429 19.98 9.22 -23.24
CA PHE A 429 19.69 8.31 -22.13
C PHE A 429 19.46 9.00 -20.77
N VAL A 430 19.87 10.26 -20.60
CA VAL A 430 19.65 11.03 -19.36
C VAL A 430 18.62 12.11 -19.63
N ASN A 431 17.53 12.14 -18.83
CA ASN A 431 16.50 13.16 -18.97
C ASN A 431 15.96 13.61 -17.60
N ALA A 432 15.58 14.88 -17.50
CA ALA A 432 14.95 15.42 -16.30
C ALA A 432 13.53 14.85 -16.08
N ASN A 433 12.82 14.51 -17.17
CA ASN A 433 11.56 13.79 -17.11
C ASN A 433 11.83 12.28 -16.90
N PRO A 434 11.42 11.68 -15.77
CA PRO A 434 11.65 10.27 -15.48
C PRO A 434 11.13 9.31 -16.56
N SER A 435 10.02 9.64 -17.23
CA SER A 435 9.43 8.79 -18.28
C SER A 435 10.24 8.77 -19.57
N LEU A 436 11.12 9.74 -19.78
CA LEU A 436 12.02 9.83 -20.94
C LEU A 436 13.47 9.48 -20.57
N ASN A 437 13.74 9.22 -19.29
CA ASN A 437 15.07 8.95 -18.77
C ASN A 437 15.37 7.45 -18.80
N ILE A 438 15.96 6.94 -19.87
CA ILE A 438 16.20 5.49 -20.02
C ILE A 438 17.27 4.99 -19.04
N SER A 439 18.27 5.80 -18.72
CA SER A 439 19.36 5.38 -17.85
C SER A 439 18.99 5.35 -16.37
N GLY A 440 18.00 6.11 -15.91
CA GLY A 440 17.74 6.27 -14.48
C GLY A 440 18.79 7.12 -13.74
N GLN A 441 19.74 7.73 -14.46
CA GLN A 441 20.66 8.74 -13.91
C GLN A 441 20.04 10.14 -14.02
N LYS A 442 20.25 11.03 -13.05
CA LYS A 442 19.51 12.30 -12.95
C LYS A 442 20.39 13.54 -12.85
N MET A 443 21.06 13.74 -11.73
CA MET A 443 21.77 14.99 -11.44
C MET A 443 23.26 14.80 -11.67
N TYR A 444 23.87 15.71 -12.43
CA TYR A 444 25.31 15.71 -12.63
C TYR A 444 26.05 16.21 -11.37
N THR A 445 26.91 15.36 -10.79
CA THR A 445 27.70 15.68 -9.59
C THR A 445 29.19 15.87 -9.91
N ASN A 446 29.66 15.26 -10.99
CA ASN A 446 31.05 15.22 -11.41
C ASN A 446 32.03 14.49 -10.46
N MET A 447 31.52 13.59 -9.62
CA MET A 447 32.37 12.84 -8.68
C MET A 447 33.39 11.94 -9.40
N GLY A 448 33.10 11.47 -10.61
CA GLY A 448 34.01 10.63 -11.39
C GLY A 448 35.20 11.34 -12.05
N PHE A 449 35.17 12.67 -12.21
CA PHE A 449 36.13 13.34 -13.10
C PHE A 449 37.56 13.40 -12.58
N GLY A 450 38.47 12.80 -13.35
CA GLY A 450 39.87 12.65 -13.00
C GLY A 450 40.12 11.57 -11.94
N ALA A 451 39.14 10.70 -11.67
CA ALA A 451 39.24 9.58 -10.73
C ALA A 451 39.81 9.94 -9.35
N PRO A 452 39.29 10.97 -8.65
CA PRO A 452 39.91 11.54 -7.45
C PRO A 452 39.96 10.57 -6.26
N GLU A 453 39.02 9.64 -6.18
CA GLU A 453 39.11 8.48 -5.31
C GLU A 453 38.82 7.24 -6.14
N THR A 454 39.74 6.28 -6.24
CA THR A 454 39.46 4.97 -6.86
C THR A 454 39.17 3.92 -5.80
N THR A 455 38.62 2.78 -6.19
CA THR A 455 38.45 1.60 -5.33
C THR A 455 38.46 0.30 -6.14
N ASN A 456 38.83 -0.79 -5.50
CA ASN A 456 38.79 -2.16 -6.01
C ASN A 456 37.78 -3.03 -5.23
N LYS A 457 36.81 -2.41 -4.56
CA LYS A 457 35.80 -3.11 -3.75
C LYS A 457 34.39 -2.62 -4.03
N ALA A 458 33.44 -3.54 -4.00
CA ALA A 458 32.01 -3.27 -4.05
C ALA A 458 31.27 -3.97 -2.90
N VAL A 459 30.17 -3.38 -2.43
CA VAL A 459 29.31 -3.94 -1.39
C VAL A 459 27.88 -4.05 -1.90
N LYS A 460 27.22 -5.17 -1.57
CA LYS A 460 25.85 -5.45 -1.99
C LYS A 460 24.86 -4.48 -1.32
N VAL A 461 23.84 -4.07 -2.05
CA VAL A 461 22.77 -3.18 -1.58
C VAL A 461 21.51 -3.96 -1.20
N GLN A 462 21.12 -4.94 -2.01
CA GLN A 462 19.89 -5.72 -1.82
C GLN A 462 19.96 -7.10 -2.51
N ASP A 463 18.99 -7.95 -2.20
CA ASP A 463 18.84 -9.30 -2.78
C ASP A 463 17.84 -9.35 -3.94
N GLY A 464 18.12 -10.19 -4.94
CA GLY A 464 17.24 -10.46 -6.08
C GLY A 464 17.81 -11.52 -7.02
N ILE A 465 17.23 -11.70 -8.20
CA ILE A 465 17.74 -12.59 -9.26
C ILE A 465 19.18 -12.21 -9.59
N PHE A 466 19.45 -10.91 -9.70
CA PHE A 466 20.79 -10.37 -9.94
C PHE A 466 21.84 -10.89 -8.94
N THR A 467 21.50 -11.06 -7.66
CA THR A 467 22.47 -11.48 -6.64
C THR A 467 22.42 -12.98 -6.32
N SER A 468 21.51 -13.72 -6.95
CA SER A 468 21.29 -15.13 -6.65
C SER A 468 21.56 -16.07 -7.82
N TYR A 469 21.49 -15.59 -9.06
CA TYR A 469 21.61 -16.42 -10.26
C TYR A 469 22.29 -15.68 -11.43
N PRO A 470 23.13 -16.35 -12.26
CA PRO A 470 23.53 -17.76 -12.15
C PRO A 470 24.49 -18.05 -11.00
N TYR A 471 25.23 -17.05 -10.53
CA TYR A 471 26.13 -17.19 -9.38
C TYR A 471 25.52 -16.57 -8.14
N ARG A 472 25.58 -17.28 -7.01
CA ARG A 472 25.14 -16.71 -5.74
C ARG A 472 26.17 -15.71 -5.21
N LEU A 473 25.77 -14.45 -5.08
CA LEU A 473 26.57 -13.34 -4.56
C LEU A 473 26.15 -13.01 -3.11
N ASP A 474 26.87 -13.58 -2.15
CA ASP A 474 26.60 -13.36 -0.72
C ASP A 474 26.92 -11.92 -0.25
N ASP A 475 26.66 -11.64 1.04
CA ASP A 475 26.84 -10.31 1.66
C ASP A 475 28.30 -9.87 1.85
N SER A 476 29.29 -10.73 1.53
CA SER A 476 30.70 -10.35 1.66
C SER A 476 31.07 -9.28 0.64
N ILE A 477 31.98 -8.39 1.05
CA ILE A 477 32.54 -7.35 0.18
C ILE A 477 33.22 -8.02 -1.01
N LYS A 478 32.84 -7.61 -2.21
CA LYS A 478 33.31 -8.16 -3.49
C LYS A 478 34.55 -7.43 -3.95
N ASN A 479 35.52 -8.17 -4.45
CA ASN A 479 36.66 -7.58 -5.14
C ASN A 479 36.25 -7.22 -6.57
N ILE A 480 36.62 -6.03 -7.02
CA ILE A 480 36.40 -5.59 -8.40
C ILE A 480 37.70 -5.03 -8.95
N SER A 481 37.77 -4.82 -10.25
CA SER A 481 38.88 -4.09 -10.85
C SER A 481 38.87 -2.64 -10.35
N ASN A 482 40.05 -2.00 -10.32
CA ASN A 482 40.18 -0.65 -9.75
C ASN A 482 39.41 0.35 -10.62
N THR A 483 38.38 0.97 -10.05
CA THR A 483 37.44 1.88 -10.73
C THR A 483 37.24 3.19 -9.93
N HIS A 484 36.60 4.19 -10.54
CA HIS A 484 36.30 5.49 -9.94
C HIS A 484 34.78 5.66 -9.70
N ASN A 485 34.38 6.80 -9.13
CA ASN A 485 32.96 7.13 -8.93
C ASN A 485 32.26 7.59 -10.21
N GLN A 486 30.93 7.70 -10.16
CA GLN A 486 30.09 8.03 -11.31
C GLN A 486 29.90 9.54 -11.47
N TYR A 487 29.52 9.98 -12.68
CA TYR A 487 29.34 11.41 -12.97
C TYR A 487 27.96 11.95 -12.56
N PHE A 488 26.98 11.06 -12.42
CA PHE A 488 25.59 11.40 -12.14
C PHE A 488 25.09 10.68 -10.89
N THR A 489 24.03 11.21 -10.29
CA THR A 489 23.25 10.52 -9.27
C THR A 489 22.24 9.54 -9.88
N LEU A 490 21.83 8.51 -9.14
CA LEU A 490 20.63 7.73 -9.47
C LEU A 490 19.34 8.48 -9.11
N ASP A 491 18.30 8.33 -9.93
CA ASP A 491 16.95 8.77 -9.59
C ASP A 491 16.25 7.75 -8.69
N LEU A 492 16.52 7.79 -7.39
CA LEU A 492 15.86 6.87 -6.44
C LEU A 492 14.37 7.17 -6.22
N ASN A 493 13.80 8.23 -6.83
CA ASN A 493 12.33 8.41 -6.91
C ASN A 493 11.70 7.57 -8.02
N ASP A 494 12.49 7.17 -9.01
CA ASP A 494 12.03 6.28 -10.05
C ASP A 494 11.90 4.86 -9.47
N PRO A 495 10.68 4.29 -9.45
CA PRO A 495 10.48 2.94 -8.93
C PRO A 495 11.33 1.94 -9.71
N ASP A 496 11.56 2.17 -11.02
CA ASP A 496 12.25 1.28 -11.95
C ASP A 496 13.75 1.18 -11.72
N VAL A 497 14.35 2.13 -11.01
CA VAL A 497 15.78 2.09 -10.69
C VAL A 497 16.03 1.19 -9.48
N THR A 498 16.78 0.10 -9.68
CA THR A 498 17.22 -0.81 -8.62
C THR A 498 18.75 -0.84 -8.52
N PRO A 499 19.35 -0.25 -7.46
CA PRO A 499 20.78 -0.38 -7.20
C PRO A 499 21.13 -1.74 -6.60
N TRP A 500 22.14 -2.41 -7.14
CA TRP A 500 22.55 -3.75 -6.70
C TRP A 500 23.85 -3.75 -5.89
N TYR A 501 24.83 -2.95 -6.31
CA TYR A 501 26.10 -2.80 -5.63
C TYR A 501 26.52 -1.33 -5.55
N ASN A 502 27.16 -0.97 -4.44
CA ASN A 502 27.86 0.29 -4.26
C ASN A 502 29.37 0.09 -4.29
N LEU A 503 30.09 1.07 -4.82
CA LEU A 503 31.52 1.24 -4.63
C LEU A 503 31.81 1.38 -3.13
N TYR A 504 32.80 0.63 -2.66
CA TYR A 504 33.13 0.52 -1.24
C TYR A 504 34.56 0.96 -0.98
N SER A 505 34.83 1.68 0.10
CA SER A 505 36.21 1.99 0.52
C SER A 505 36.38 1.85 2.03
N THR A 506 37.57 1.46 2.48
CA THR A 506 37.94 1.42 3.90
C THR A 506 38.70 2.67 4.34
N GLY A 507 38.79 3.68 3.47
CA GLY A 507 39.42 4.98 3.65
C GLY A 507 38.93 5.95 2.56
N GLY A 508 39.20 7.26 2.70
CA GLY A 508 38.72 8.29 1.77
C GLY A 508 37.42 8.97 2.21
N ASN A 509 36.58 9.40 1.26
CA ASN A 509 35.39 10.19 1.54
C ASN A 509 34.06 9.55 1.11
N ARG A 510 34.05 8.38 0.48
CA ARG A 510 32.81 7.69 0.10
C ARG A 510 31.97 7.26 1.30
N VAL A 511 30.74 7.74 1.38
CA VAL A 511 29.82 7.40 2.46
C VAL A 511 29.20 6.02 2.24
N TYR A 512 29.29 5.16 3.26
CA TYR A 512 28.70 3.81 3.21
C TYR A 512 27.18 3.86 3.01
N GLY A 513 26.66 2.99 2.13
CA GLY A 513 25.22 2.85 1.89
C GLY A 513 24.60 3.92 0.99
N ASP A 514 25.38 4.88 0.48
CA ASP A 514 24.89 5.91 -0.45
C ASP A 514 24.85 5.38 -1.91
N ALA A 515 23.80 4.64 -2.24
CA ALA A 515 23.59 4.16 -3.61
C ALA A 515 23.21 5.27 -4.60
N ASN A 516 22.83 6.44 -4.10
CA ASN A 516 22.48 7.57 -4.95
C ASN A 516 23.73 8.11 -5.67
N ASN A 517 24.87 8.18 -4.95
CA ASN A 517 26.12 8.76 -5.45
C ASN A 517 27.27 7.77 -5.71
N HIS A 518 27.28 6.62 -5.01
CA HIS A 518 28.40 5.67 -5.03
C HIS A 518 27.99 4.31 -5.57
N TYR A 519 27.03 4.24 -6.49
CA TYR A 519 26.65 3.00 -7.14
C TYR A 519 27.78 2.44 -8.03
N TYR A 520 27.86 1.12 -8.06
CA TYR A 520 28.69 0.35 -8.97
C TYR A 520 27.86 -0.27 -10.09
N THR A 521 26.73 -0.92 -9.76
CA THR A 521 25.82 -1.49 -10.78
C THR A 521 24.37 -1.34 -10.34
N TYR A 522 23.50 -1.05 -11.29
CA TYR A 522 22.05 -0.90 -11.11
C TYR A 522 21.32 -1.27 -12.39
N THR A 523 20.03 -1.55 -12.28
CA THR A 523 19.13 -1.81 -13.41
C THR A 523 18.00 -0.80 -13.43
N LYS A 524 17.48 -0.50 -14.61
CA LYS A 524 16.21 0.16 -14.85
C LYS A 524 15.47 -0.58 -15.96
N ASN A 525 14.45 -1.37 -15.62
CA ASN A 525 13.75 -2.24 -16.57
C ASN A 525 14.73 -3.15 -17.35
N ASN A 526 14.77 -3.02 -18.68
CA ASN A 526 15.67 -3.70 -19.61
C ASN A 526 17.04 -2.99 -19.79
N PHE A 527 17.22 -1.81 -19.19
CA PHE A 527 18.49 -1.10 -19.18
C PHE A 527 19.33 -1.51 -17.97
N THR A 528 20.62 -1.73 -18.18
CA THR A 528 21.56 -2.07 -17.11
C THR A 528 22.82 -1.23 -17.20
N TYR A 529 23.29 -0.78 -16.03
CA TYR A 529 24.55 -0.07 -15.91
C TYR A 529 25.57 -0.89 -15.13
N SER A 530 26.80 -0.93 -15.64
CA SER A 530 27.93 -1.57 -14.97
C SER A 530 29.09 -0.61 -14.78
N GLY A 531 29.65 -0.57 -13.57
CA GLY A 531 30.90 0.14 -13.27
C GLY A 531 32.15 -0.61 -13.74
N ALA A 532 32.00 -1.77 -14.38
CA ALA A 532 33.08 -2.47 -15.05
C ALA A 532 33.37 -1.83 -16.42
N GLY A 533 34.64 -1.65 -16.79
CA GLY A 533 34.96 -1.04 -18.08
C GLY A 533 36.45 -0.93 -18.43
N HIS A 534 37.29 -1.77 -17.86
CA HIS A 534 38.75 -1.59 -17.89
C HIS A 534 39.40 -2.12 -19.18
N THR A 535 40.34 -1.35 -19.74
CA THR A 535 41.00 -1.57 -21.04
C THR A 535 41.65 -2.93 -21.26
N ASN A 536 42.25 -3.55 -20.23
CA ASN A 536 43.19 -4.67 -20.42
C ASN A 536 43.01 -5.86 -19.48
N LYS A 537 42.14 -5.79 -18.47
CA LYS A 537 41.99 -6.85 -17.46
C LYS A 537 40.55 -6.94 -16.96
N PHE A 538 39.86 -8.01 -17.34
CA PHE A 538 38.63 -8.47 -16.69
C PHE A 538 38.91 -9.78 -15.95
N SER A 539 39.83 -9.73 -14.98
CA SER A 539 40.42 -10.93 -14.35
C SER A 539 39.94 -11.19 -12.92
N VAL A 540 39.16 -10.29 -12.33
CA VAL A 540 38.71 -10.42 -10.94
C VAL A 540 37.47 -11.30 -10.88
N GLU A 541 37.57 -12.45 -10.22
CA GLU A 541 36.53 -13.48 -10.22
C GLU A 541 35.16 -13.01 -9.71
N ASP A 542 35.14 -12.24 -8.61
CA ASP A 542 33.91 -11.66 -8.07
C ASP A 542 33.24 -10.72 -9.09
N GLU A 543 34.03 -9.88 -9.78
CA GLU A 543 33.56 -8.99 -10.83
C GLU A 543 33.01 -9.74 -12.04
N LYS A 544 33.67 -10.84 -12.45
CA LYS A 544 33.17 -11.72 -13.51
C LYS A 544 31.80 -12.30 -13.16
N LYS A 545 31.62 -12.77 -11.92
CA LYS A 545 30.34 -13.32 -11.45
C LYS A 545 29.25 -12.26 -11.39
N ILE A 546 29.57 -11.08 -10.85
CA ILE A 546 28.66 -9.92 -10.90
C ILE A 546 28.23 -9.68 -12.33
N PHE A 547 29.18 -9.61 -13.26
CA PHE A 547 28.91 -9.29 -14.65
C PHE A 547 28.10 -10.35 -15.41
N ILE A 548 28.37 -11.64 -15.19
CA ILE A 548 27.56 -12.72 -15.78
C ILE A 548 26.13 -12.69 -15.23
N ASN A 549 25.95 -12.44 -13.93
CA ASN A 549 24.62 -12.21 -13.36
C ASN A 549 23.95 -10.97 -13.97
N THR A 550 24.70 -9.90 -14.20
CA THR A 550 24.22 -8.69 -14.91
C THR A 550 23.72 -9.06 -16.31
N MET A 551 24.48 -9.82 -17.09
CA MET A 551 24.07 -10.27 -18.43
C MET A 551 22.82 -11.16 -18.36
N TYR A 552 22.78 -12.12 -17.44
CA TYR A 552 21.61 -12.97 -17.28
C TYR A 552 20.36 -12.17 -16.90
N ARG A 553 20.47 -11.28 -15.91
CA ARG A 553 19.35 -10.44 -15.47
C ARG A 553 18.90 -9.47 -16.56
N ALA A 554 19.83 -8.91 -17.32
CA ALA A 554 19.51 -8.03 -18.44
C ALA A 554 18.83 -8.78 -19.60
N PHE A 555 19.14 -10.07 -19.80
CA PHE A 555 18.43 -10.93 -20.74
C PHE A 555 17.04 -11.30 -20.20
N ILE A 556 16.96 -11.98 -19.06
CA ILE A 556 15.70 -12.57 -18.58
C ILE A 556 14.60 -11.54 -18.28
N GLY A 557 14.98 -10.29 -17.94
CA GLY A 557 14.05 -9.19 -17.72
C GLY A 557 13.83 -8.29 -18.94
N ALA A 558 14.33 -8.68 -20.12
CA ALA A 558 14.07 -8.00 -21.38
C ALA A 558 12.83 -8.56 -22.09
N ASN A 559 12.40 -7.84 -23.12
CA ASN A 559 11.49 -8.34 -24.13
C ASN A 559 12.24 -9.22 -25.15
N HIS A 560 11.72 -10.40 -25.45
CA HIS A 560 12.28 -11.30 -26.44
C HIS A 560 11.37 -11.40 -27.68
N LYS A 561 11.93 -11.91 -28.78
CA LYS A 561 11.10 -12.17 -29.96
C LYS A 561 10.27 -13.44 -29.76
N PRO A 562 9.05 -13.46 -30.32
CA PRO A 562 8.28 -14.69 -30.44
C PRO A 562 8.99 -15.75 -31.29
N TYR A 563 8.42 -16.95 -31.34
CA TYR A 563 8.78 -18.03 -32.25
C TYR A 563 7.51 -18.69 -32.79
N ASN A 564 7.59 -19.27 -34.00
CA ASN A 564 6.50 -20.10 -34.51
C ASN A 564 6.88 -21.57 -34.44
N VAL A 565 5.95 -22.40 -33.99
CA VAL A 565 6.03 -23.84 -34.18
C VAL A 565 5.08 -24.22 -35.31
N ILE A 566 5.61 -24.69 -36.43
CA ILE A 566 4.76 -25.25 -37.49
C ILE A 566 4.38 -26.66 -37.07
N GLU A 567 3.16 -26.88 -36.60
CA GLU A 567 2.73 -28.16 -36.04
C GLU A 567 2.57 -29.22 -37.13
N SER A 568 1.85 -28.88 -38.20
CA SER A 568 1.64 -29.78 -39.32
C SER A 568 1.20 -29.05 -40.58
N VAL A 569 1.40 -29.71 -41.71
CA VAL A 569 0.76 -29.40 -42.99
C VAL A 569 -0.02 -30.63 -43.43
N SER A 570 -1.22 -30.46 -43.94
CA SER A 570 -2.04 -31.59 -44.39
C SER A 570 -2.95 -31.20 -45.54
N ASP A 571 -3.23 -32.15 -46.42
CA ASP A 571 -4.37 -32.10 -47.35
C ASP A 571 -5.36 -33.22 -46.98
N SER A 572 -6.31 -33.55 -47.87
CA SER A 572 -7.25 -34.64 -47.59
C SER A 572 -6.63 -36.04 -47.72
N ASN A 573 -5.42 -36.16 -48.28
CA ASN A 573 -4.74 -37.41 -48.58
C ASN A 573 -3.64 -37.74 -47.57
N GLN A 574 -3.00 -36.77 -46.94
CA GLN A 574 -1.89 -37.00 -46.02
C GLN A 574 -1.69 -35.85 -45.04
N SER A 575 -1.30 -36.17 -43.81
CA SER A 575 -0.76 -35.22 -42.85
C SER A 575 0.76 -35.35 -42.72
N TYR A 576 1.43 -34.22 -42.58
CA TYR A 576 2.88 -34.08 -42.45
C TYR A 576 3.21 -33.33 -41.17
N THR A 577 4.24 -33.78 -40.47
CA THR A 577 4.73 -33.17 -39.24
C THR A 577 5.67 -31.99 -39.52
N SER A 578 6.02 -31.23 -38.49
CA SER A 578 7.10 -30.24 -38.54
C SER A 578 8.43 -30.81 -39.03
N ALA A 579 8.70 -32.09 -38.75
CA ALA A 579 9.95 -32.75 -39.14
C ALA A 579 10.00 -32.99 -40.66
N ASP A 580 8.88 -33.38 -41.26
CA ASP A 580 8.75 -33.57 -42.71
C ASP A 580 8.96 -32.25 -43.46
N LEU A 581 8.41 -31.15 -42.92
CA LEU A 581 8.57 -29.81 -43.48
C LEU A 581 10.05 -29.39 -43.51
N LYS A 582 10.78 -29.64 -42.41
CA LYS A 582 12.22 -29.36 -42.31
C LYS A 582 13.06 -30.25 -43.24
N ALA A 583 12.61 -31.48 -43.49
CA ALA A 583 13.26 -32.39 -44.42
C ALA A 583 12.98 -32.03 -45.90
N GLY A 584 12.06 -31.10 -46.17
CA GLY A 584 11.65 -30.74 -47.53
C GLY A 584 10.84 -31.83 -48.24
N SER A 585 10.29 -32.78 -47.48
CA SER A 585 9.54 -33.94 -48.00
C SER A 585 8.02 -33.71 -48.08
N VAL A 586 7.54 -32.53 -47.70
CA VAL A 586 6.11 -32.19 -47.72
C VAL A 586 5.67 -31.97 -49.15
N GLU A 587 4.73 -32.79 -49.60
CA GLU A 587 4.23 -32.82 -50.97
C GLU A 587 2.70 -33.00 -50.97
N VAL A 588 1.97 -31.89 -51.08
CA VAL A 588 0.51 -31.87 -51.06
C VAL A 588 -0.07 -32.01 -52.47
N THR A 589 -1.34 -32.40 -52.55
CA THR A 589 -2.03 -32.73 -53.80
C THR A 589 -2.68 -31.50 -54.41
N ALA A 590 -2.41 -31.24 -55.70
CA ALA A 590 -3.03 -30.15 -56.44
C ALA A 590 -4.57 -30.19 -56.42
N GLY A 591 -5.21 -29.03 -56.30
CA GLY A 591 -6.67 -28.89 -56.29
C GLY A 591 -7.34 -29.32 -54.99
N GLN A 592 -6.58 -29.54 -53.91
CA GLN A 592 -7.10 -29.80 -52.57
C GLN A 592 -6.79 -28.65 -51.63
N ASP A 593 -7.67 -28.43 -50.64
CA ASP A 593 -7.38 -27.49 -49.55
C ASP A 593 -6.18 -27.99 -48.75
N VAL A 594 -5.26 -27.08 -48.43
CA VAL A 594 -4.09 -27.38 -47.62
C VAL A 594 -4.24 -26.70 -46.27
N LYS A 595 -4.35 -27.49 -45.22
CA LYS A 595 -4.43 -27.03 -43.83
C LYS A 595 -3.02 -26.91 -43.25
N LEU A 596 -2.72 -25.73 -42.72
CA LEU A 596 -1.51 -25.41 -41.99
C LEU A 596 -1.89 -25.21 -40.51
N MET A 597 -1.37 -26.06 -39.63
CA MET A 597 -1.43 -25.84 -38.19
C MET A 597 -0.13 -25.19 -37.72
N TRP A 598 -0.23 -24.08 -37.02
CA TRP A 598 0.92 -23.41 -36.40
C TRP A 598 0.59 -22.93 -34.99
N ARG A 599 1.61 -22.83 -34.15
CA ARG A 599 1.52 -22.35 -32.78
C ARG A 599 2.39 -21.10 -32.63
N PRO A 600 1.80 -19.89 -32.72
CA PRO A 600 2.52 -18.66 -32.36
C PRO A 600 2.83 -18.72 -30.86
N SER A 601 4.10 -18.54 -30.51
CA SER A 601 4.58 -18.77 -29.15
C SER A 601 5.59 -17.72 -28.73
N ASP A 602 5.67 -17.45 -27.43
CA ASP A 602 6.70 -16.61 -26.83
C ASP A 602 7.08 -17.17 -25.46
N TYR A 603 8.37 -17.18 -25.16
CA TYR A 603 8.90 -17.63 -23.88
C TYR A 603 8.75 -16.58 -22.78
N ASP A 604 8.53 -15.32 -23.18
CA ASP A 604 8.25 -14.22 -22.28
C ASP A 604 6.97 -14.44 -21.53
N PHE A 605 7.13 -14.51 -20.22
CA PHE A 605 6.04 -14.90 -19.35
C PHE A 605 5.00 -13.78 -19.16
N GLN A 606 5.26 -12.58 -19.64
CA GLN A 606 4.30 -11.48 -19.71
C GLN A 606 3.47 -11.47 -21.01
N ASP A 607 3.94 -12.09 -22.10
CA ASP A 607 3.30 -11.99 -23.41
C ASP A 607 2.17 -12.99 -23.59
N LEU A 608 0.99 -12.66 -23.09
CA LEU A 608 -0.21 -13.53 -23.14
C LEU A 608 -0.82 -13.65 -24.55
N PHE A 609 -0.63 -12.65 -25.40
CA PHE A 609 -1.21 -12.56 -26.74
C PHE A 609 -0.20 -12.05 -27.76
N LEU A 610 -0.27 -12.61 -28.96
CA LEU A 610 0.59 -12.35 -30.10
C LEU A 610 -0.26 -11.98 -31.32
N ASN A 611 0.34 -11.33 -32.31
CA ASN A 611 -0.25 -11.11 -33.62
C ASN A 611 0.54 -11.92 -34.64
N SER A 612 -0.13 -12.51 -35.63
CA SER A 612 0.52 -13.28 -36.69
C SER A 612 -0.03 -12.90 -38.06
N THR A 613 0.82 -12.98 -39.07
CA THR A 613 0.49 -12.73 -40.46
C THR A 613 1.05 -13.87 -41.28
N ILE A 614 0.19 -14.57 -42.02
CA ILE A 614 0.58 -15.60 -42.97
C ILE A 614 0.52 -15.01 -44.38
N THR A 615 1.65 -15.02 -45.08
CA THR A 615 1.74 -14.69 -46.50
C THR A 615 1.99 -15.98 -47.29
N TYR A 616 1.18 -16.25 -48.30
CA TYR A 616 1.36 -17.39 -49.19
C TYR A 616 1.12 -16.97 -50.65
N ASN A 617 2.02 -17.33 -51.57
CA ASN A 617 1.93 -16.95 -52.99
C ASN A 617 1.62 -15.44 -53.24
N GLY A 618 2.12 -14.55 -52.37
CA GLY A 618 1.88 -13.10 -52.42
C GLY A 618 0.55 -12.62 -51.82
N LYS A 619 -0.34 -13.53 -51.38
CA LYS A 619 -1.55 -13.21 -50.60
C LYS A 619 -1.22 -13.15 -49.12
N GLN A 620 -1.92 -12.31 -48.36
CA GLN A 620 -1.66 -12.10 -46.93
C GLN A 620 -2.94 -12.24 -46.11
N VAL A 621 -2.85 -12.90 -44.96
CA VAL A 621 -3.92 -13.05 -43.97
C VAL A 621 -3.37 -12.69 -42.59
N ALA A 622 -4.04 -11.76 -41.90
CA ALA A 622 -3.65 -11.30 -40.57
C ALA A 622 -4.53 -11.94 -39.48
N PHE A 623 -3.92 -12.18 -38.33
CA PHE A 623 -4.51 -12.80 -37.16
C PHE A 623 -4.08 -12.01 -35.92
N ASP A 624 -5.01 -11.29 -35.31
CA ASP A 624 -4.73 -10.46 -34.15
C ASP A 624 -5.13 -11.16 -32.84
N ASN A 625 -4.47 -10.80 -31.73
CA ASN A 625 -4.77 -11.30 -30.38
C ASN A 625 -4.80 -12.84 -30.28
N LEU A 626 -3.90 -13.51 -30.98
CA LEU A 626 -3.68 -14.94 -30.85
C LEU A 626 -3.10 -15.24 -29.48
N ARG A 627 -3.75 -16.13 -28.74
CA ARG A 627 -3.24 -16.53 -27.43
C ARG A 627 -1.87 -17.22 -27.60
N ASN A 628 -0.89 -16.78 -26.82
CA ASN A 628 0.45 -17.37 -26.83
C ASN A 628 0.36 -18.88 -26.52
N TYR A 629 1.03 -19.68 -27.35
CA TYR A 629 1.10 -21.14 -27.26
C TYR A 629 -0.20 -21.88 -27.61
N GLU A 630 -1.21 -21.19 -28.18
CA GLU A 630 -2.41 -21.84 -28.73
C GLU A 630 -2.18 -22.24 -30.19
N VAL A 631 -2.50 -23.48 -30.56
CA VAL A 631 -2.46 -23.92 -31.96
C VAL A 631 -3.59 -23.24 -32.74
N LYS A 632 -3.26 -22.73 -33.92
CA LYS A 632 -4.17 -22.15 -34.89
C LYS A 632 -4.11 -22.93 -36.20
N GLU A 633 -5.23 -22.92 -36.91
CA GLU A 633 -5.38 -23.54 -38.22
C GLU A 633 -5.60 -22.45 -39.26
N PHE A 634 -4.89 -22.56 -40.39
CA PHE A 634 -5.08 -21.73 -41.56
C PHE A 634 -5.23 -22.63 -42.78
N THR A 635 -6.22 -22.34 -43.63
CA THR A 635 -6.48 -23.11 -44.85
C THR A 635 -6.06 -22.31 -46.07
N ILE A 636 -5.14 -22.89 -46.86
CA ILE A 636 -4.83 -22.44 -48.21
C ILE A 636 -5.89 -23.04 -49.14
N PRO A 637 -6.70 -22.22 -49.84
CA PRO A 637 -7.77 -22.72 -50.67
C PRO A 637 -7.24 -23.58 -51.83
N ALA A 638 -7.96 -24.65 -52.18
CA ALA A 638 -7.68 -25.54 -53.31
C ALA A 638 -7.35 -24.82 -54.62
N ALA A 639 -7.99 -23.67 -54.88
CA ALA A 639 -7.76 -22.84 -56.06
C ALA A 639 -6.33 -22.28 -56.16
N ASP A 640 -5.63 -22.15 -55.03
CA ASP A 640 -4.27 -21.64 -54.93
C ASP A 640 -3.21 -22.76 -54.89
N VAL A 641 -3.63 -24.03 -54.86
CA VAL A 641 -2.79 -25.23 -54.78
C VAL A 641 -2.65 -25.83 -56.18
N VAL A 642 -1.73 -25.27 -56.96
CA VAL A 642 -1.55 -25.59 -58.39
C VAL A 642 -0.43 -26.61 -58.58
N ALA A 643 -0.70 -27.65 -59.39
CA ALA A 643 0.28 -28.68 -59.70
C ALA A 643 1.62 -28.12 -60.19
N ASP A 644 2.71 -28.73 -59.73
CA ASP A 644 4.10 -28.39 -60.09
C ASP A 644 4.50 -26.94 -59.72
N ARG A 645 3.69 -26.22 -58.93
CA ARG A 645 3.97 -24.88 -58.41
C ARG A 645 4.05 -24.92 -56.88
N PRO A 646 5.27 -24.95 -56.31
CA PRO A 646 5.43 -24.91 -54.85
C PRO A 646 4.78 -23.65 -54.25
N ILE A 647 4.27 -23.79 -53.03
CA ILE A 647 3.69 -22.69 -52.28
C ILE A 647 4.77 -22.15 -51.35
N GLU A 648 5.15 -20.89 -51.55
CA GLU A 648 6.02 -20.17 -50.62
C GLU A 648 5.16 -19.60 -49.49
N VAL A 649 5.44 -20.01 -48.26
CA VAL A 649 4.74 -19.56 -47.06
C VAL A 649 5.70 -18.77 -46.17
N LYS A 650 5.27 -17.58 -45.76
CA LYS A 650 5.93 -16.75 -44.75
C LYS A 650 4.98 -16.57 -43.58
N ILE A 651 5.44 -16.81 -42.36
CA ILE A 651 4.70 -16.52 -41.12
C ILE A 651 5.47 -15.46 -40.34
N GLU A 652 4.87 -14.29 -40.18
CA GLU A 652 5.39 -13.19 -39.36
C GLU A 652 4.58 -13.13 -38.06
N THR A 653 5.21 -13.30 -36.90
CA THR A 653 4.55 -13.22 -35.59
C THR A 653 5.21 -12.18 -34.73
N SER A 654 4.43 -11.33 -34.06
CA SER A 654 4.91 -10.29 -33.15
C SER A 654 4.20 -10.32 -31.80
N ASP A 655 4.90 -9.86 -30.76
CA ASP A 655 4.31 -9.58 -29.46
C ASP A 655 3.58 -8.21 -29.45
N GLN A 656 3.15 -7.76 -28.26
CA GLN A 656 2.51 -6.43 -28.07
C GLN A 656 3.52 -5.28 -27.96
N ARG A 657 4.82 -5.59 -27.82
CA ARG A 657 5.93 -4.64 -27.70
C ARG A 657 6.68 -4.47 -29.03
N ASN A 658 6.16 -5.07 -30.11
CA ASN A 658 6.64 -5.10 -31.48
C ASN A 658 7.94 -5.90 -31.73
N ALA A 659 8.38 -6.76 -30.82
CA ALA A 659 9.37 -7.77 -31.15
C ALA A 659 8.72 -8.83 -32.04
N LYS A 660 9.43 -9.28 -33.08
CA LYS A 660 8.85 -10.18 -34.09
C LYS A 660 9.81 -11.21 -34.64
N VAL A 661 9.23 -12.27 -35.19
CA VAL A 661 9.89 -13.37 -35.88
C VAL A 661 9.26 -13.59 -37.25
N ILE A 662 10.08 -14.00 -38.21
CA ILE A 662 9.65 -14.34 -39.57
C ILE A 662 10.21 -15.72 -39.90
N ASP A 663 9.32 -16.68 -40.14
CA ASP A 663 9.66 -17.99 -40.68
C ASP A 663 9.24 -18.09 -42.14
N THR A 664 10.06 -18.71 -42.98
CA THR A 664 9.74 -18.94 -44.41
C THR A 664 10.03 -20.39 -44.76
N PHE A 665 9.09 -21.05 -45.43
CA PHE A 665 9.23 -22.42 -45.90
C PHE A 665 8.43 -22.65 -47.18
N THR A 666 8.63 -23.82 -47.80
CA THR A 666 8.01 -24.19 -49.06
C THR A 666 7.21 -25.48 -48.89
N ILE A 667 6.01 -25.50 -49.46
CA ILE A 667 5.17 -26.70 -49.57
C ILE A 667 5.20 -27.12 -51.03
N ASN A 668 5.74 -28.31 -51.34
CA ASN A 668 5.75 -28.82 -52.72
C ASN A 668 4.34 -29.28 -53.09
N VAL A 669 3.95 -29.08 -54.35
CA VAL A 669 2.63 -29.46 -54.85
C VAL A 669 2.79 -30.46 -55.98
N LYS A 670 2.33 -31.69 -55.75
CA LYS A 670 2.27 -32.72 -56.79
C LYS A 670 0.97 -32.68 -57.56
N ARG A 671 1.01 -33.20 -58.78
CA ARG A 671 -0.21 -33.58 -59.50
C ARG A 671 -0.97 -34.61 -58.69
N ALA A 672 -2.30 -34.54 -58.73
CA ALA A 672 -3.11 -35.65 -58.28
C ALA A 672 -2.70 -36.90 -59.06
N GLU A 673 -2.16 -37.90 -58.35
CA GLU A 673 -1.81 -39.17 -58.96
C GLU A 673 -3.08 -39.84 -59.46
N ASN A 674 -3.06 -40.35 -60.70
CA ASN A 674 -3.99 -41.40 -61.08
C ASN A 674 -3.53 -42.67 -60.38
N VAL A 675 -3.94 -42.85 -59.12
CA VAL A 675 -3.60 -44.04 -58.36
C VAL A 675 -4.24 -45.24 -59.04
N SER A 676 -3.45 -46.25 -59.39
CA SER A 676 -3.91 -47.53 -59.97
C SER A 676 -4.59 -48.44 -58.94
N ASP A 677 -4.74 -47.99 -57.70
CA ASP A 677 -5.37 -48.74 -56.62
C ASP A 677 -6.88 -48.86 -56.85
N LEU A 678 -7.40 -50.07 -56.64
CA LEU A 678 -8.81 -50.40 -56.78
C LEU A 678 -9.74 -49.62 -55.85
N ILE A 679 -9.21 -49.03 -54.77
CA ILE A 679 -9.96 -48.28 -53.76
C ILE A 679 -9.09 -47.13 -53.27
N GLN A 680 -9.58 -45.91 -53.40
CA GLN A 680 -8.93 -44.71 -52.86
C GLN A 680 -9.61 -44.31 -51.55
N VAL A 681 -8.83 -43.95 -50.55
CA VAL A 681 -9.32 -43.54 -49.23
C VAL A 681 -8.71 -42.21 -48.82
N SER A 682 -9.54 -41.33 -48.28
CA SER A 682 -9.13 -40.04 -47.75
C SER A 682 -9.84 -39.75 -46.44
N ARG A 683 -9.18 -38.98 -45.57
CA ARG A 683 -9.82 -38.50 -44.35
C ARG A 683 -9.29 -37.13 -43.94
N SER A 684 -10.16 -36.38 -43.28
CA SER A 684 -9.84 -35.07 -42.72
C SER A 684 -10.59 -34.87 -41.42
N ILE A 685 -10.24 -33.84 -40.68
CA ILE A 685 -10.94 -33.44 -39.46
C ILE A 685 -11.35 -31.98 -39.53
N ASP A 686 -12.51 -31.67 -38.97
CA ASP A 686 -12.99 -30.31 -38.76
C ASP A 686 -13.61 -30.15 -37.35
N PRO A 687 -13.07 -29.25 -36.50
CA PRO A 687 -11.78 -28.56 -36.63
C PRO A 687 -10.59 -29.47 -36.29
N SER A 688 -9.39 -29.19 -36.81
CA SER A 688 -8.17 -29.99 -36.47
C SER A 688 -7.63 -29.70 -35.07
N THR A 689 -8.16 -28.67 -34.39
CA THR A 689 -7.98 -28.45 -32.96
C THR A 689 -9.30 -28.65 -32.22
N ILE A 690 -9.38 -29.71 -31.41
CA ILE A 690 -10.53 -29.99 -30.54
C ILE A 690 -10.21 -29.47 -29.14
N ASN A 691 -10.93 -28.45 -28.66
CA ASN A 691 -10.76 -27.99 -27.29
C ASN A 691 -11.20 -29.06 -26.29
N LEU A 692 -10.53 -29.15 -25.15
CA LEU A 692 -10.82 -30.19 -24.15
C LEU A 692 -12.31 -30.20 -23.75
N TYR A 693 -12.91 -31.38 -23.75
CA TYR A 693 -14.35 -31.69 -23.56
C TYR A 693 -15.28 -31.34 -24.72
N GLU A 694 -14.73 -30.84 -25.81
CA GLU A 694 -15.49 -30.49 -27.00
C GLU A 694 -15.36 -31.55 -28.07
N THR A 695 -16.22 -31.45 -29.08
CA THR A 695 -16.28 -32.41 -30.18
C THR A 695 -15.65 -31.87 -31.46
N GLY A 696 -14.99 -32.74 -32.21
CA GLY A 696 -14.64 -32.54 -33.62
C GLY A 696 -15.20 -33.66 -34.48
N THR A 697 -15.25 -33.44 -35.79
CA THR A 697 -15.79 -34.41 -36.74
C THR A 697 -14.69 -34.88 -37.68
N ILE A 698 -14.46 -36.19 -37.71
CA ILE A 698 -13.56 -36.82 -38.68
C ILE A 698 -14.39 -37.25 -39.88
N HIS A 699 -14.08 -36.73 -41.05
CA HIS A 699 -14.72 -37.08 -42.31
C HIS A 699 -13.91 -38.17 -43.00
N TYR A 700 -14.53 -39.30 -43.30
CA TYR A 700 -13.94 -40.40 -44.05
C TYR A 700 -14.60 -40.49 -45.42
N GLN A 701 -13.79 -40.70 -46.46
CA GLN A 701 -14.26 -40.92 -47.81
C GLN A 701 -13.55 -42.13 -48.43
N VAL A 702 -14.36 -43.01 -49.02
CA VAL A 702 -13.92 -44.16 -49.81
C VAL A 702 -14.41 -43.94 -51.24
N GLN A 703 -13.50 -43.92 -52.20
CA GLN A 703 -13.78 -43.74 -53.61
C GLN A 703 -13.45 -45.01 -54.38
N TYR A 704 -14.48 -45.55 -55.04
CA TYR A 704 -14.34 -46.66 -55.97
C TYR A 704 -14.15 -46.16 -57.41
N PRO A 705 -13.32 -46.82 -58.23
CA PRO A 705 -12.99 -46.37 -59.57
C PRO A 705 -14.17 -46.54 -60.52
N GLU A 706 -14.20 -45.75 -61.60
CA GLU A 706 -15.16 -45.93 -62.70
C GLU A 706 -14.86 -47.16 -63.53
N ARG A 707 -13.57 -47.44 -63.65
CA ARG A 707 -13.02 -48.57 -64.39
C ARG A 707 -11.73 -49.00 -63.72
N PHE A 708 -11.47 -50.29 -63.70
CA PHE A 708 -10.20 -50.83 -63.23
C PHE A 708 -9.81 -52.05 -64.05
N ASP A 709 -8.50 -52.29 -64.14
CA ASP A 709 -7.97 -53.42 -64.89
C ASP A 709 -8.42 -54.75 -64.28
N ARG A 710 -8.54 -55.78 -65.12
CA ARG A 710 -8.89 -57.12 -64.67
C ARG A 710 -7.97 -57.58 -63.53
N LEU A 711 -8.58 -58.12 -62.45
CA LEU A 711 -7.82 -58.60 -61.30
C LEU A 711 -6.89 -59.76 -61.70
N PRO A 712 -5.66 -59.85 -61.14
CA PRO A 712 -4.77 -60.99 -61.37
C PRO A 712 -5.43 -62.25 -60.79
N ASN A 713 -5.99 -63.10 -61.65
CA ASN A 713 -6.80 -64.29 -61.32
C ASN A 713 -8.31 -64.06 -61.10
N GLN A 714 -8.91 -63.04 -61.72
CA GLN A 714 -10.36 -62.83 -61.66
C GLN A 714 -11.16 -64.10 -62.07
N LEU A 715 -11.92 -64.68 -61.14
CA LEU A 715 -12.80 -65.84 -61.30
C LEU A 715 -14.09 -65.48 -62.05
N GLY A 716 -14.63 -64.29 -61.77
CA GLY A 716 -15.83 -63.73 -62.38
C GLY A 716 -15.67 -63.37 -63.85
N ASP A 717 -16.49 -64.00 -64.70
CA ASP A 717 -16.44 -63.82 -66.16
C ASP A 717 -17.30 -62.68 -66.72
N LYS A 718 -18.18 -62.06 -65.92
CA LYS A 718 -19.08 -61.00 -66.40
C LYS A 718 -19.26 -59.87 -65.42
N PHE A 719 -19.94 -60.11 -64.30
CA PHE A 719 -20.26 -59.07 -63.34
C PHE A 719 -19.48 -59.26 -62.04
N LEU A 720 -18.94 -58.16 -61.52
CA LEU A 720 -18.42 -58.06 -60.17
C LEU A 720 -19.34 -57.16 -59.34
N ARG A 721 -19.41 -57.43 -58.04
CA ARG A 721 -20.13 -56.62 -57.06
C ARG A 721 -19.24 -56.25 -55.89
N VAL A 722 -19.31 -55.01 -55.45
CA VAL A 722 -18.83 -54.56 -54.13
C VAL A 722 -20.00 -54.59 -53.17
N ASP A 723 -20.16 -55.71 -52.45
CA ASP A 723 -21.30 -55.93 -51.56
C ASP A 723 -21.14 -55.16 -50.26
N SER A 724 -19.98 -55.32 -49.61
CA SER A 724 -19.78 -54.76 -48.29
C SER A 724 -18.33 -54.38 -47.99
N THR A 725 -18.21 -53.41 -47.10
CA THR A 725 -16.95 -52.82 -46.69
C THR A 725 -16.91 -52.69 -45.17
N SER A 726 -15.99 -53.40 -44.53
CA SER A 726 -15.78 -53.37 -43.08
C SER A 726 -14.68 -52.39 -42.74
N PHE A 727 -14.96 -51.46 -41.82
CA PHE A 727 -13.97 -50.52 -41.30
C PHE A 727 -13.78 -50.71 -39.79
N SER A 728 -12.52 -50.74 -39.35
CA SER A 728 -12.17 -50.69 -37.94
C SER A 728 -11.00 -49.75 -37.68
N GLU A 729 -11.07 -48.98 -36.61
CA GLU A 729 -9.99 -48.11 -36.16
C GLU A 729 -9.98 -47.99 -34.63
N LYS A 730 -8.79 -47.99 -34.03
CA LYS A 730 -8.60 -47.76 -32.60
C LYS A 730 -8.19 -46.33 -32.33
N LEU A 731 -8.87 -45.64 -31.41
CA LEU A 731 -8.56 -44.26 -31.05
C LEU A 731 -7.58 -44.18 -29.86
N PRO A 732 -6.74 -43.14 -29.80
CA PRO A 732 -5.94 -42.78 -28.62
C PRO A 732 -6.81 -42.49 -27.39
N SER A 733 -6.25 -42.64 -26.16
CA SER A 733 -7.02 -42.51 -24.91
C SER A 733 -7.63 -41.12 -24.69
N GLN A 734 -7.07 -40.11 -25.33
CA GLN A 734 -7.52 -38.73 -25.21
C GLN A 734 -8.80 -38.43 -26.00
N LEU A 735 -9.24 -39.35 -26.87
CA LEU A 735 -10.44 -39.19 -27.70
C LEU A 735 -11.47 -40.28 -27.38
N GLU A 736 -12.74 -39.89 -27.33
CA GLU A 736 -13.87 -40.83 -27.33
C GLU A 736 -14.76 -40.63 -28.55
N VAL A 737 -15.29 -41.72 -29.12
CA VAL A 737 -16.31 -41.72 -30.17
C VAL A 737 -17.66 -41.40 -29.54
N VAL A 738 -18.27 -40.32 -30.01
CA VAL A 738 -19.60 -39.85 -29.57
C VAL A 738 -20.69 -40.35 -30.51
N ALA A 739 -20.44 -40.31 -31.82
CA ALA A 739 -21.39 -40.74 -32.84
C ALA A 739 -20.67 -41.14 -34.14
N ILE A 740 -21.28 -42.04 -34.92
CA ILE A 740 -20.85 -42.39 -36.28
C ILE A 740 -22.06 -42.20 -37.19
N ARG A 741 -21.92 -41.44 -38.29
CA ARG A 741 -23.03 -41.05 -39.17
C ARG A 741 -22.70 -41.28 -40.64
N ASP A 742 -23.70 -41.65 -41.45
CA ASP A 742 -23.59 -41.58 -42.92
C ASP A 742 -23.92 -40.19 -43.46
N THR A 743 -23.80 -40.02 -44.79
CA THR A 743 -24.15 -38.78 -45.52
C THR A 743 -25.61 -38.36 -45.42
N ASN A 744 -26.51 -39.27 -45.05
CA ASN A 744 -27.94 -39.00 -44.86
C ASN A 744 -28.27 -38.68 -43.39
N GLY A 745 -27.26 -38.71 -42.50
CA GLY A 745 -27.42 -38.47 -41.06
C GLY A 745 -27.88 -39.68 -40.27
N ASN A 746 -27.92 -40.88 -40.84
CA ASN A 746 -28.26 -42.10 -40.09
C ASN A 746 -27.12 -42.47 -39.16
N GLU A 747 -27.43 -42.76 -37.89
CA GLU A 747 -26.43 -43.12 -36.88
C GLU A 747 -26.16 -44.62 -36.84
N TYR A 748 -24.88 -44.98 -36.76
CA TYR A 748 -24.42 -46.34 -36.49
C TYR A 748 -24.15 -46.53 -34.99
N PRO A 749 -24.34 -47.74 -34.44
CA PRO A 749 -24.13 -47.99 -33.02
C PRO A 749 -22.66 -47.86 -32.62
N VAL A 750 -22.38 -47.03 -31.62
CA VAL A 750 -21.06 -46.94 -30.98
C VAL A 750 -20.94 -48.07 -29.95
N THR A 751 -20.19 -49.13 -30.27
CA THR A 751 -20.05 -50.30 -29.37
C THR A 751 -19.03 -50.09 -28.26
N LYS A 752 -18.02 -49.24 -28.48
CA LYS A 752 -17.02 -48.85 -27.50
C LYS A 752 -16.60 -47.39 -27.73
N PRO A 753 -16.29 -46.62 -26.69
CA PRO A 753 -15.91 -45.22 -26.82
C PRO A 753 -14.53 -45.02 -27.47
N ASN A 754 -13.66 -46.02 -27.57
CA ASN A 754 -12.30 -45.88 -28.12
C ASN A 754 -12.04 -46.70 -29.39
N GLU A 755 -13.10 -47.18 -30.05
CA GLU A 755 -13.01 -48.02 -31.25
C GLU A 755 -14.12 -47.63 -32.22
N ILE A 756 -13.75 -47.40 -33.49
CA ILE A 756 -14.70 -47.32 -34.60
C ILE A 756 -14.82 -48.74 -35.17
N LYS A 757 -16.05 -49.21 -35.34
CA LYS A 757 -16.34 -50.48 -36.01
C LYS A 757 -17.61 -50.35 -36.84
N LEU A 758 -17.47 -50.47 -38.15
CA LEU A 758 -18.51 -50.13 -39.11
C LEU A 758 -18.58 -51.15 -40.25
N GLN A 759 -19.79 -51.49 -40.68
CA GLN A 759 -20.04 -52.24 -41.91
C GLN A 759 -20.84 -51.34 -42.86
N LEU A 760 -20.24 -51.01 -44.00
CA LEU A 760 -20.84 -50.24 -45.08
C LEU A 760 -21.33 -51.18 -46.18
N LYS A 761 -22.37 -50.79 -46.91
CA LYS A 761 -22.90 -51.51 -48.08
C LYS A 761 -22.91 -50.59 -49.31
N PRO A 762 -21.80 -50.51 -50.06
CA PRO A 762 -21.71 -49.66 -51.24
C PRO A 762 -22.67 -50.08 -52.37
N ASP A 763 -22.95 -51.37 -52.49
CA ASP A 763 -23.82 -51.98 -53.53
C ASP A 763 -23.45 -51.51 -54.95
N LEU A 764 -22.19 -51.72 -55.33
CA LEU A 764 -21.63 -51.29 -56.63
C LEU A 764 -21.47 -52.48 -57.56
N TYR A 765 -21.88 -52.33 -58.82
CA TYR A 765 -21.80 -53.36 -59.84
C TYR A 765 -20.89 -52.92 -60.98
N TYR A 766 -20.10 -53.86 -61.47
CA TYR A 766 -19.16 -53.66 -62.57
C TYR A 766 -19.37 -54.73 -63.63
N GLU A 767 -19.42 -54.33 -64.90
CA GLU A 767 -19.41 -55.24 -66.05
C GLU A 767 -18.01 -55.35 -66.64
N ARG A 768 -17.56 -56.59 -66.87
CA ARG A 768 -16.31 -56.86 -67.58
C ARG A 768 -16.47 -56.58 -69.07
N ASN A 769 -15.69 -55.62 -69.56
CA ASN A 769 -15.55 -55.31 -70.98
C ASN A 769 -14.08 -55.45 -71.40
N GLY A 770 -13.74 -56.58 -72.04
CA GLY A 770 -12.37 -56.90 -72.41
C GLY A 770 -11.47 -57.08 -71.18
N ASN A 771 -10.37 -56.31 -71.12
CA ASN A 771 -9.40 -56.33 -70.01
C ASN A 771 -9.73 -55.37 -68.86
N THR A 772 -10.89 -54.70 -68.91
CA THR A 772 -11.30 -53.71 -67.91
C THR A 772 -12.66 -54.05 -67.33
N ASN A 773 -12.83 -53.87 -66.03
CA ASN A 773 -14.13 -53.86 -65.37
C ASN A 773 -14.67 -52.42 -65.39
N ILE A 774 -15.90 -52.21 -65.83
CA ILE A 774 -16.54 -50.90 -66.01
C ILE A 774 -17.74 -50.80 -65.07
N PHE A 775 -17.81 -49.72 -64.31
CA PHE A 775 -18.90 -49.43 -63.38
C PHE A 775 -20.25 -49.28 -64.10
N LEU A 776 -21.32 -49.81 -63.49
CA LEU A 776 -22.70 -49.72 -63.99
C LEU A 776 -23.49 -48.67 -63.20
N PRO A 777 -23.52 -47.39 -63.63
CA PRO A 777 -24.09 -46.30 -62.84
C PRO A 777 -25.60 -46.41 -62.61
N ASN A 778 -26.34 -46.99 -63.56
CA ASN A 778 -27.79 -47.13 -63.43
C ASN A 778 -28.20 -48.28 -62.50
N ASP A 779 -27.27 -49.17 -62.19
CA ASP A 779 -27.51 -50.38 -61.42
C ASP A 779 -26.82 -50.38 -60.06
N SER A 780 -26.05 -49.35 -59.75
CA SER A 780 -25.20 -49.26 -58.56
C SER A 780 -25.58 -48.11 -57.64
N GLY A 781 -25.12 -48.18 -56.39
CA GLY A 781 -25.04 -47.03 -55.49
C GLY A 781 -23.98 -46.00 -55.93
N ASP A 782 -23.76 -44.99 -55.09
CA ASP A 782 -22.71 -44.00 -55.31
C ASP A 782 -21.32 -44.63 -55.15
N ARG A 783 -20.42 -44.37 -56.10
CA ARG A 783 -19.01 -44.81 -56.03
C ARG A 783 -18.25 -44.13 -54.91
N THR A 784 -18.78 -43.04 -54.36
CA THR A 784 -18.19 -42.35 -53.23
C THR A 784 -19.00 -42.67 -51.98
N VAL A 785 -18.41 -43.45 -51.07
CA VAL A 785 -19.00 -43.70 -49.76
C VAL A 785 -18.36 -42.75 -48.76
N LYS A 786 -19.17 -41.96 -48.04
CA LYS A 786 -18.69 -41.07 -46.99
C LYS A 786 -19.39 -41.36 -45.67
N PHE A 787 -18.66 -41.24 -44.58
CA PHE A 787 -19.19 -41.31 -43.24
C PHE A 787 -18.38 -40.38 -42.32
N GLU A 788 -19.02 -39.96 -41.24
CA GLU A 788 -18.46 -39.02 -40.27
C GLU A 788 -18.38 -39.69 -38.90
N VAL A 789 -17.29 -39.41 -38.18
CA VAL A 789 -17.12 -39.85 -36.79
C VAL A 789 -16.95 -38.62 -35.93
N VAL A 790 -17.93 -38.38 -35.05
CA VAL A 790 -17.87 -37.33 -34.05
C VAL A 790 -17.06 -37.85 -32.87
N VAL A 791 -15.96 -37.19 -32.56
CA VAL A 791 -15.07 -37.53 -31.44
C VAL A 791 -15.04 -36.41 -30.41
N ARG A 792 -14.88 -36.72 -29.13
CA ARG A 792 -14.71 -35.75 -28.03
C ARG A 792 -13.32 -35.87 -27.41
N ALA A 793 -12.68 -34.75 -27.16
CA ALA A 793 -11.45 -34.69 -26.36
C ALA A 793 -11.77 -34.88 -24.86
N ILE A 794 -11.20 -35.88 -24.19
CA ILE A 794 -11.49 -36.19 -22.78
C ILE A 794 -10.29 -36.05 -21.84
N GLU A 795 -9.08 -36.05 -22.39
CA GLU A 795 -7.82 -35.85 -21.66
C GLU A 795 -6.95 -34.80 -22.38
N PRO A 796 -6.19 -33.95 -21.65
CA PRO A 796 -5.26 -33.02 -22.28
C PRO A 796 -4.10 -33.74 -22.99
N SER A 797 -3.54 -33.13 -24.03
CA SER A 797 -2.35 -33.63 -24.72
C SER A 797 -1.30 -32.52 -24.85
N ALA A 798 -0.02 -32.86 -24.64
CA ALA A 798 1.11 -31.93 -24.81
C ALA A 798 1.62 -31.86 -26.26
N SER A 799 1.24 -32.82 -27.10
CA SER A 799 1.61 -32.91 -28.52
C SER A 799 0.38 -33.18 -29.38
N LEU A 800 0.56 -33.08 -30.71
CA LEU A 800 -0.43 -33.57 -31.65
C LEU A 800 -0.73 -35.05 -31.38
N ILE A 801 -2.01 -35.38 -31.36
CA ILE A 801 -2.53 -36.74 -31.39
C ILE A 801 -2.43 -37.23 -32.83
N GLN A 802 -1.91 -38.42 -33.01
CA GLN A 802 -1.81 -39.06 -34.32
C GLN A 802 -2.74 -40.27 -34.36
N LEU A 803 -3.74 -40.22 -35.24
CA LEU A 803 -4.45 -41.42 -35.68
C LEU A 803 -3.58 -42.03 -36.79
N LYS A 804 -2.98 -43.18 -36.49
CA LYS A 804 -1.98 -43.80 -37.37
C LYS A 804 -2.66 -44.63 -38.47
N LYS A 805 -2.05 -44.65 -39.65
CA LYS A 805 -2.41 -45.54 -40.75
C LYS A 805 -2.41 -47.02 -40.33
N ALA A 806 -1.47 -47.38 -39.46
CA ALA A 806 -1.34 -48.75 -38.95
C ALA A 806 -2.45 -49.16 -37.97
N ASP A 807 -3.16 -48.21 -37.37
CA ASP A 807 -4.21 -48.46 -36.37
C ASP A 807 -5.62 -48.52 -36.98
N ASN A 808 -5.72 -48.43 -38.32
CA ASN A 808 -6.97 -48.52 -39.04
C ASN A 808 -6.90 -49.50 -40.23
N GLN A 809 -8.02 -50.19 -40.48
CA GLN A 809 -8.14 -51.14 -41.57
C GLN A 809 -9.53 -51.05 -42.21
N LEU A 810 -9.54 -50.89 -43.53
CA LEU A 810 -10.71 -50.99 -44.40
C LEU A 810 -10.59 -52.26 -45.23
N THR A 811 -11.55 -53.18 -45.09
CA THR A 811 -11.61 -54.41 -45.88
C THR A 811 -12.85 -54.36 -46.76
N THR A 812 -12.67 -54.37 -48.09
CA THR A 812 -13.76 -54.42 -49.05
C THR A 812 -13.84 -55.80 -49.67
N LEU A 813 -15.03 -56.39 -49.63
CA LEU A 813 -15.35 -57.66 -50.27
C LEU A 813 -15.84 -57.40 -51.70
N ILE A 814 -15.08 -57.90 -52.67
CA ILE A 814 -15.48 -57.99 -54.06
C ILE A 814 -15.98 -59.41 -54.30
N GLU A 815 -17.13 -59.52 -54.96
CA GLU A 815 -17.77 -60.77 -55.30
C GLU A 815 -18.00 -60.86 -56.81
N TYR A 816 -18.18 -62.06 -57.32
CA TYR A 816 -18.57 -62.29 -58.71
C TYR A 816 -19.88 -63.06 -58.82
N SER A 817 -20.59 -62.84 -59.92
CA SER A 817 -21.85 -63.54 -60.19
C SER A 817 -21.59 -64.97 -60.65
N LYS A 818 -22.28 -65.96 -60.06
CA LYS A 818 -22.20 -67.37 -60.51
C LYS A 818 -22.81 -67.60 -61.89
N LYS A 819 -23.69 -66.71 -62.35
CA LYS A 819 -24.29 -66.78 -63.69
C LYS A 819 -23.32 -66.26 -64.74
N GLN A 820 -23.30 -66.93 -65.88
CA GLN A 820 -22.49 -66.55 -67.04
C GLN A 820 -23.30 -65.83 -68.14
N ASP A 821 -24.60 -65.56 -67.93
CA ASP A 821 -25.42 -64.84 -68.89
C ASP A 821 -25.12 -63.33 -68.89
N HIS A 822 -25.48 -62.65 -69.98
CA HIS A 822 -25.17 -61.23 -70.21
C HIS A 822 -26.18 -60.27 -69.55
N ILE A 823 -26.93 -60.72 -68.54
CA ILE A 823 -27.98 -59.93 -67.88
C ILE A 823 -27.59 -59.78 -66.41
N LEU A 824 -27.45 -58.54 -65.92
CA LEU A 824 -27.20 -58.29 -64.50
C LEU A 824 -28.44 -58.70 -63.69
N ASP A 825 -28.29 -59.74 -62.85
CA ASP A 825 -29.30 -60.18 -61.89
C ASP A 825 -28.81 -59.94 -60.47
N LYS A 826 -29.34 -58.92 -59.80
CA LYS A 826 -28.94 -58.52 -58.43
C LYS A 826 -29.36 -59.53 -57.36
N LEU A 827 -30.30 -60.43 -57.68
CA LEU A 827 -30.81 -61.45 -56.76
C LEU A 827 -30.08 -62.79 -56.88
N ASN A 828 -29.07 -62.87 -57.75
CA ASN A 828 -28.32 -64.09 -58.00
C ASN A 828 -27.40 -64.48 -56.83
N ASP A 829 -26.90 -65.72 -56.81
CA ASP A 829 -25.85 -66.13 -55.90
C ASP A 829 -24.49 -65.52 -56.32
N TRP A 830 -23.87 -64.80 -55.40
CA TRP A 830 -22.54 -64.20 -55.53
C TRP A 830 -21.53 -64.97 -54.67
N ASP A 831 -20.33 -65.23 -55.20
CA ASP A 831 -19.21 -65.82 -54.44
C ASP A 831 -18.08 -64.79 -54.29
N LYS A 832 -17.28 -64.93 -53.23
CA LYS A 832 -16.10 -64.10 -52.98
C LYS A 832 -15.12 -64.18 -54.16
N GLU A 833 -14.82 -63.03 -54.75
CA GLU A 833 -13.77 -62.85 -55.75
C GLU A 833 -12.44 -62.53 -55.04
N LEU A 834 -12.42 -61.43 -54.28
CA LEU A 834 -11.23 -60.92 -53.62
C LEU A 834 -11.61 -60.06 -52.41
N GLU A 835 -10.73 -60.01 -51.43
CA GLU A 835 -10.75 -58.97 -50.41
C GLU A 835 -9.62 -57.97 -50.68
N VAL A 836 -10.00 -56.70 -50.80
CA VAL A 836 -9.05 -55.59 -50.92
C VAL A 836 -8.93 -54.93 -49.57
N GLN A 837 -7.70 -54.81 -49.07
CA GLN A 837 -7.39 -54.09 -47.86
C GLN A 837 -6.81 -52.72 -48.19
N SER A 838 -7.33 -51.70 -47.51
CA SER A 838 -6.86 -50.31 -47.59
C SER A 838 -6.78 -49.74 -46.17
N SER A 839 -5.99 -48.68 -45.99
CA SER A 839 -5.90 -47.96 -44.72
C SER A 839 -5.88 -46.47 -45.01
N PHE A 840 -6.66 -45.72 -44.25
CA PHE A 840 -6.68 -44.27 -44.27
C PHE A 840 -5.31 -43.70 -43.84
N PRO A 841 -4.87 -42.59 -44.45
CA PRO A 841 -3.60 -41.94 -44.15
C PRO A 841 -3.52 -41.43 -42.72
N ASP A 842 -2.33 -41.06 -42.25
CA ASP A 842 -2.17 -40.46 -40.91
C ASP A 842 -2.97 -39.16 -40.79
N LEU A 843 -3.60 -38.97 -39.63
CA LEU A 843 -4.36 -37.76 -39.29
C LEU A 843 -3.84 -37.20 -37.97
N LEU A 844 -3.45 -35.93 -37.99
CA LEU A 844 -2.94 -35.20 -36.82
C LEU A 844 -4.04 -34.30 -36.23
N ILE A 845 -4.23 -34.37 -34.91
CA ILE A 845 -5.27 -33.65 -34.18
C ILE A 845 -4.62 -32.96 -32.98
N ASN A 846 -4.92 -31.69 -32.76
CA ASN A 846 -4.50 -30.98 -31.55
C ASN A 846 -5.62 -30.99 -30.50
N ILE A 847 -5.27 -31.13 -29.21
CA ILE A 847 -6.19 -30.85 -28.10
C ILE A 847 -5.93 -29.45 -27.54
N GLY A 848 -6.90 -28.55 -27.70
CA GLY A 848 -6.83 -27.19 -27.18
C GLY A 848 -7.28 -27.07 -25.72
N ALA A 849 -7.01 -25.91 -25.11
CA ALA A 849 -7.47 -25.61 -23.75
C ALA A 849 -9.01 -25.62 -23.65
N PRO A 850 -9.60 -26.03 -22.51
CA PRO A 850 -11.05 -25.98 -22.34
C PRO A 850 -11.56 -24.53 -22.35
N TYR A 851 -12.80 -24.34 -22.79
CA TYR A 851 -13.49 -23.05 -22.69
C TYR A 851 -13.80 -22.69 -21.24
N ALA A 852 -13.84 -21.38 -20.95
CA ALA A 852 -14.43 -20.88 -19.72
C ALA A 852 -15.91 -21.28 -19.65
N TYR A 853 -16.30 -21.97 -18.56
CA TYR A 853 -17.66 -22.47 -18.36
C TYR A 853 -18.37 -21.76 -17.20
N GLU A 854 -17.70 -21.63 -16.07
CA GLU A 854 -18.19 -20.90 -14.89
C GLU A 854 -17.12 -19.95 -14.36
N ALA A 855 -17.54 -18.88 -13.69
CA ALA A 855 -16.65 -17.95 -13.01
C ALA A 855 -17.19 -17.53 -11.65
N LYS A 856 -16.29 -17.31 -10.70
CA LYS A 856 -16.58 -16.79 -9.35
C LYS A 856 -15.64 -15.64 -9.04
N ILE A 857 -16.17 -14.58 -8.46
CA ILE A 857 -15.42 -13.43 -7.98
C ILE A 857 -15.75 -13.19 -6.50
N PRO A 858 -14.78 -12.84 -5.64
CA PRO A 858 -15.04 -12.61 -4.23
C PRO A 858 -15.81 -11.31 -4.00
N ASP A 859 -16.58 -11.28 -2.91
CA ASP A 859 -17.10 -10.02 -2.36
C ASP A 859 -15.92 -9.16 -1.88
N VAL A 860 -16.01 -7.87 -2.14
CA VAL A 860 -14.96 -6.88 -1.88
C VAL A 860 -15.47 -5.97 -0.77
N THR A 861 -14.75 -5.87 0.35
CA THR A 861 -15.03 -4.86 1.38
C THR A 861 -13.75 -4.10 1.66
N LEU A 862 -13.78 -2.79 1.46
CA LEU A 862 -12.60 -1.94 1.56
C LEU A 862 -12.92 -0.59 2.21
N GLN A 863 -11.91 0.05 2.78
CA GLN A 863 -12.04 1.41 3.28
C GLN A 863 -11.99 2.44 2.14
N ILE A 864 -12.44 3.68 2.38
CA ILE A 864 -12.21 4.80 1.46
C ILE A 864 -10.72 4.95 1.17
N GLY A 865 -10.38 5.11 -0.11
CA GLY A 865 -9.00 5.22 -0.61
C GLY A 865 -8.22 3.91 -0.63
N ALA A 866 -8.73 2.84 -0.01
CA ALA A 866 -8.11 1.52 -0.09
C ALA A 866 -8.34 0.89 -1.47
N GLN A 867 -7.42 0.00 -1.85
CA GLN A 867 -7.47 -0.75 -3.08
C GLN A 867 -7.44 -2.24 -2.79
N GLN A 868 -8.28 -2.97 -3.53
CA GLN A 868 -8.25 -4.43 -3.59
C GLN A 868 -8.14 -4.83 -5.05
N ILE A 869 -7.12 -5.63 -5.35
CA ILE A 869 -7.03 -6.35 -6.62
C ILE A 869 -7.99 -7.54 -6.47
N VAL A 870 -8.79 -7.84 -7.48
CA VAL A 870 -9.76 -8.94 -7.48
C VAL A 870 -9.38 -9.87 -8.62
N SER A 871 -9.16 -11.14 -8.29
CA SER A 871 -8.85 -12.18 -9.27
C SER A 871 -10.02 -13.16 -9.39
N PRO A 872 -10.46 -13.52 -10.60
CA PRO A 872 -11.55 -14.45 -10.77
C PRO A 872 -11.08 -15.90 -10.67
N THR A 873 -11.92 -16.77 -10.13
CA THR A 873 -11.78 -18.22 -10.28
C THR A 873 -12.63 -18.66 -11.45
N ILE A 874 -12.01 -19.14 -12.53
CA ILE A 874 -12.71 -19.62 -13.74
C ILE A 874 -12.54 -21.14 -13.84
N THR A 875 -13.64 -21.86 -14.12
CA THR A 875 -13.66 -23.32 -14.21
C THR A 875 -14.12 -23.82 -15.58
N ASP A 876 -13.67 -25.02 -15.95
CA ASP A 876 -14.15 -25.78 -17.11
C ASP A 876 -15.52 -26.43 -16.86
N ALA A 877 -16.03 -27.16 -17.86
CA ALA A 877 -17.30 -27.90 -17.77
C ALA A 877 -17.30 -29.05 -16.74
N LYS A 878 -16.14 -29.44 -16.19
CA LYS A 878 -15.99 -30.45 -15.13
C LYS A 878 -15.78 -29.82 -13.73
N GLY A 879 -15.74 -28.49 -13.63
CA GLY A 879 -15.50 -27.77 -12.37
C GLY A 879 -14.03 -27.63 -11.97
N ASN A 880 -13.08 -27.98 -12.84
CA ASN A 880 -11.65 -27.82 -12.58
C ASN A 880 -11.24 -26.35 -12.81
N THR A 881 -10.45 -25.79 -11.90
CA THR A 881 -9.87 -24.44 -12.06
C THR A 881 -8.71 -24.48 -13.05
N PHE A 882 -8.71 -23.56 -14.03
CA PHE A 882 -7.59 -23.33 -14.94
C PHE A 882 -7.04 -21.92 -14.74
N THR A 883 -5.71 -21.76 -14.79
CA THR A 883 -5.07 -20.44 -14.72
C THR A 883 -5.29 -19.61 -15.99
N ASN A 884 -5.56 -20.25 -17.13
CA ASN A 884 -5.84 -19.56 -18.40
C ASN A 884 -6.80 -20.34 -19.33
N PRO A 885 -8.08 -20.57 -18.95
CA PRO A 885 -9.07 -21.22 -19.83
C PRO A 885 -9.35 -20.36 -21.07
N LYS A 886 -9.84 -20.97 -22.16
CA LYS A 886 -10.10 -20.27 -23.43
C LYS A 886 -11.29 -19.31 -23.32
N TRP A 887 -11.07 -18.07 -23.74
CA TRP A 887 -12.07 -17.00 -23.85
C TRP A 887 -11.60 -15.93 -24.85
N SER A 888 -12.55 -15.27 -25.53
CA SER A 888 -12.32 -14.23 -26.54
C SER A 888 -12.23 -12.83 -25.93
N SER A 889 -13.04 -12.54 -24.91
CA SER A 889 -12.95 -11.29 -24.15
C SER A 889 -13.33 -11.46 -22.67
N LEU A 890 -12.77 -10.58 -21.85
CA LEU A 890 -13.04 -10.49 -20.43
C LEU A 890 -13.29 -9.02 -20.08
N LYS A 891 -14.48 -8.73 -19.57
CA LYS A 891 -14.92 -7.37 -19.24
C LYS A 891 -15.27 -7.27 -17.76
N TRP A 892 -14.58 -6.39 -17.06
CA TRP A 892 -14.96 -5.98 -15.71
C TRP A 892 -15.76 -4.69 -15.75
N GLU A 893 -16.77 -4.57 -14.90
CA GLU A 893 -17.50 -3.32 -14.69
C GLU A 893 -17.95 -3.19 -13.23
N ILE A 894 -17.97 -1.96 -12.72
CA ILE A 894 -18.72 -1.62 -11.51
C ILE A 894 -20.10 -1.20 -11.96
N VAL A 895 -21.10 -2.02 -11.65
CA VAL A 895 -22.51 -1.70 -11.87
C VAL A 895 -22.96 -0.82 -10.71
N ASP A 896 -22.62 0.46 -10.77
CA ASP A 896 -23.07 1.48 -9.84
C ASP A 896 -23.53 2.75 -10.58
N ALA A 897 -24.54 3.44 -10.04
CA ALA A 897 -24.98 4.76 -10.52
C ALA A 897 -24.49 5.90 -9.61
N SER A 898 -23.69 5.57 -8.59
CA SER A 898 -23.39 6.47 -7.48
C SER A 898 -21.93 6.88 -7.40
N GLY A 899 -20.98 6.18 -8.02
CA GLY A 899 -19.54 6.40 -7.90
C GLY A 899 -18.98 5.96 -6.55
N VAL A 900 -19.43 4.82 -6.01
CA VAL A 900 -18.98 4.27 -4.72
C VAL A 900 -17.53 3.81 -4.81
N ALA A 901 -17.19 3.17 -5.93
CA ALA A 901 -15.86 2.67 -6.19
C ALA A 901 -15.45 2.95 -7.64
N ARG A 902 -14.14 2.99 -7.87
CA ARG A 902 -13.53 3.07 -9.20
C ARG A 902 -12.88 1.74 -9.54
N LEU A 903 -13.00 1.36 -10.81
CA LEU A 903 -12.37 0.18 -11.38
C LEU A 903 -11.23 0.58 -12.30
N VAL A 904 -10.10 -0.12 -12.18
CA VAL A 904 -9.05 -0.16 -13.20
C VAL A 904 -8.79 -1.63 -13.52
N THR A 905 -8.80 -2.01 -14.80
CA THR A 905 -8.51 -3.39 -15.21
C THR A 905 -7.04 -3.55 -15.55
N GLN A 906 -6.41 -4.61 -15.08
CA GLN A 906 -5.03 -4.98 -15.42
C GLN A 906 -4.96 -6.48 -15.67
N GLY A 907 -4.68 -6.87 -16.92
CA GLY A 907 -4.70 -8.27 -17.34
C GLY A 907 -6.07 -8.92 -17.07
N ASN A 908 -6.06 -10.04 -16.33
CA ASN A 908 -7.28 -10.75 -15.92
C ASN A 908 -7.93 -10.18 -14.66
N ASN A 909 -7.25 -9.26 -13.97
CA ASN A 909 -7.63 -8.77 -12.66
C ASN A 909 -8.34 -7.41 -12.73
N ALA A 910 -9.11 -7.12 -11.67
CA ALA A 910 -9.75 -5.85 -11.43
C ALA A 910 -9.18 -5.16 -10.19
N ILE A 911 -8.70 -3.94 -10.31
CA ILE A 911 -8.33 -3.10 -9.16
C ILE A 911 -9.54 -2.24 -8.80
N VAL A 912 -10.14 -2.55 -7.65
CA VAL A 912 -11.27 -1.81 -7.07
C VAL A 912 -10.72 -0.82 -6.05
N THR A 913 -10.96 0.47 -6.26
CA THR A 913 -10.61 1.56 -5.33
C THR A 913 -11.87 2.14 -4.70
N GLY A 914 -11.89 2.27 -3.38
CA GLY A 914 -13.03 2.83 -2.66
C GLY A 914 -12.99 4.35 -2.73
N LEU A 915 -14.07 4.98 -3.16
CA LEU A 915 -14.12 6.44 -3.28
C LEU A 915 -14.99 7.06 -2.20
N LYS A 916 -16.12 6.44 -1.89
CA LYS A 916 -17.07 6.91 -0.88
C LYS A 916 -17.82 5.75 -0.27
N THR A 917 -18.35 5.95 0.93
CA THR A 917 -19.12 4.90 1.61
C THR A 917 -20.36 4.50 0.83
N GLY A 918 -20.68 3.21 0.83
CA GLY A 918 -21.83 2.64 0.14
C GLY A 918 -21.59 1.24 -0.40
N THR A 919 -22.58 0.72 -1.13
CA THR A 919 -22.52 -0.62 -1.76
C THR A 919 -22.70 -0.48 -3.26
N ALA A 920 -21.88 -1.20 -4.02
CA ALA A 920 -21.94 -1.35 -5.47
C ALA A 920 -21.88 -2.84 -5.84
N LYS A 921 -22.07 -3.16 -7.13
CA LYS A 921 -21.85 -4.50 -7.67
C LYS A 921 -20.60 -4.50 -8.57
N LEU A 922 -19.72 -5.47 -8.37
CA LEU A 922 -18.67 -5.79 -9.33
C LEU A 922 -19.20 -6.90 -10.24
N ARG A 923 -19.08 -6.70 -11.56
CA ARG A 923 -19.45 -7.72 -12.54
C ARG A 923 -18.24 -8.06 -13.41
N LEU A 924 -18.05 -9.35 -13.60
CA LEU A 924 -17.17 -9.94 -14.59
C LEU A 924 -18.04 -10.60 -15.67
N THR A 925 -17.83 -10.23 -16.92
CA THR A 925 -18.42 -10.89 -18.09
C THR A 925 -17.30 -11.49 -18.92
N ILE A 926 -17.34 -12.81 -19.12
CA ILE A 926 -16.40 -13.55 -19.96
C ILE A 926 -17.18 -14.03 -21.19
N ASP A 927 -16.66 -13.73 -22.37
CA ASP A 927 -17.10 -14.34 -23.62
C ASP A 927 -16.18 -15.53 -23.92
N PRO A 928 -16.67 -16.78 -23.82
CA PRO A 928 -15.84 -17.94 -24.16
C PRO A 928 -15.47 -17.99 -25.66
N GLY A 929 -16.18 -17.26 -26.52
CA GLY A 929 -16.06 -17.35 -27.97
C GLY A 929 -16.93 -18.45 -28.58
N ASP A 930 -16.83 -18.61 -29.91
CA ASP A 930 -17.52 -19.67 -30.68
C ASP A 930 -19.04 -19.75 -30.45
N LYS A 931 -19.68 -18.57 -30.33
CA LYS A 931 -21.12 -18.40 -30.11
C LYS A 931 -21.64 -19.05 -28.82
N ARG A 932 -20.76 -19.29 -27.84
CA ARG A 932 -21.13 -19.82 -26.53
C ARG A 932 -21.84 -18.75 -25.68
N PRO A 933 -22.68 -19.15 -24.71
CA PRO A 933 -23.26 -18.22 -23.76
C PRO A 933 -22.18 -17.47 -22.98
N LEU A 934 -22.44 -16.18 -22.70
CA LEU A 934 -21.59 -15.38 -21.82
C LEU A 934 -21.59 -15.95 -20.41
N VAL A 935 -20.41 -16.02 -19.78
CA VAL A 935 -20.26 -16.38 -18.38
C VAL A 935 -20.24 -15.09 -17.56
N VAL A 936 -21.19 -14.94 -16.64
CA VAL A 936 -21.33 -13.73 -15.82
C VAL A 936 -21.13 -14.09 -14.35
N ALA A 937 -20.21 -13.39 -13.68
CA ALA A 937 -20.03 -13.46 -12.25
C ALA A 937 -20.27 -12.08 -11.63
N GLU A 938 -21.04 -12.03 -10.54
CA GLU A 938 -21.29 -10.79 -9.78
C GLU A 938 -20.86 -10.97 -8.33
N SER A 939 -20.28 -9.92 -7.75
CA SER A 939 -20.05 -9.81 -6.30
C SER A 939 -20.38 -8.41 -5.80
N LYS A 940 -20.47 -8.28 -4.47
CA LYS A 940 -20.72 -6.99 -3.80
C LYS A 940 -19.40 -6.26 -3.58
N VAL A 941 -19.43 -4.95 -3.76
CA VAL A 941 -18.38 -4.03 -3.35
C VAL A 941 -18.93 -3.14 -2.24
N ASN A 942 -18.44 -3.31 -1.03
CA ASN A 942 -18.80 -2.48 0.11
C ASN A 942 -17.63 -1.55 0.44
N VAL A 943 -17.84 -0.24 0.29
CA VAL A 943 -16.88 0.75 0.74
C VAL A 943 -17.35 1.29 2.08
N ILE A 944 -16.49 1.15 3.09
CA ILE A 944 -16.79 1.56 4.46
C ILE A 944 -15.77 2.62 4.94
N SER A 945 -16.08 3.29 6.04
CA SER A 945 -15.11 4.15 6.71
C SER A 945 -15.29 3.94 8.21
N PRO A 946 -14.47 3.10 8.85
CA PRO A 946 -14.56 2.92 10.29
C PRO A 946 -14.10 4.17 11.04
N PRO A 947 -14.64 4.43 12.24
CA PRO A 947 -14.12 5.49 13.10
C PRO A 947 -12.77 5.05 13.65
N GLU A 948 -11.73 5.83 13.38
CA GLU A 948 -10.36 5.52 13.78
C GLU A 948 -9.93 6.30 15.03
N GLN A 949 -10.47 7.51 15.20
CA GLN A 949 -10.13 8.39 16.31
C GLN A 949 -11.36 9.06 16.89
N LEU A 950 -11.34 9.26 18.20
CA LEU A 950 -12.29 10.09 18.94
C LEU A 950 -11.50 11.10 19.77
N THR A 951 -11.71 12.38 19.53
CA THR A 951 -11.10 13.46 20.32
C THR A 951 -12.17 14.33 20.96
N ILE A 952 -11.94 14.67 22.23
CA ILE A 952 -12.79 15.54 23.03
C ILE A 952 -11.88 16.44 23.85
N GLN A 953 -12.11 17.75 23.80
CA GLN A 953 -11.35 18.71 24.59
C GLN A 953 -11.89 18.76 26.01
N SER A 954 -11.00 18.64 27.01
CA SER A 954 -11.31 19.00 28.39
C SER A 954 -11.76 20.46 28.48
N LYS A 955 -12.66 20.76 29.40
CA LYS A 955 -13.19 22.11 29.61
C LYS A 955 -13.10 22.51 31.07
N GLU A 956 -12.97 23.81 31.28
CA GLU A 956 -13.15 24.43 32.58
C GLU A 956 -14.49 25.15 32.62
N LEU A 957 -15.21 24.99 33.73
CA LEU A 957 -16.50 25.64 34.01
C LEU A 957 -16.46 26.26 35.40
N TYR A 958 -17.27 27.28 35.61
CA TYR A 958 -17.60 27.72 36.95
C TYR A 958 -18.88 27.04 37.44
N VAL A 959 -19.09 26.95 38.75
CA VAL A 959 -20.36 26.48 39.33
C VAL A 959 -21.52 27.29 38.74
N GLY A 960 -22.58 26.60 38.31
CA GLY A 960 -23.75 27.17 37.63
C GLY A 960 -23.59 27.41 36.13
N GLN A 961 -22.37 27.32 35.57
CA GLN A 961 -22.13 27.51 34.15
C GLN A 961 -22.47 26.25 33.33
N THR A 962 -23.06 26.44 32.16
CA THR A 962 -23.39 25.38 31.20
C THR A 962 -22.45 25.39 29.99
N THR A 963 -22.14 24.23 29.44
CA THR A 963 -21.40 24.09 28.17
C THR A 963 -21.85 22.84 27.40
N THR A 964 -21.53 22.80 26.12
CA THR A 964 -21.74 21.62 25.27
C THR A 964 -20.38 21.09 24.80
N VAL A 965 -20.16 19.80 25.01
CA VAL A 965 -18.99 19.09 24.53
C VAL A 965 -19.37 18.30 23.29
N THR A 966 -18.74 18.61 22.16
CA THR A 966 -18.95 17.93 20.87
C THR A 966 -17.78 17.00 20.60
N PRO A 967 -18.01 15.69 20.38
CA PRO A 967 -16.95 14.78 19.99
C PRO A 967 -16.53 15.02 18.54
N LYS A 968 -15.22 14.99 18.28
CA LYS A 968 -14.68 14.98 16.92
C LYS A 968 -14.19 13.57 16.60
N ILE A 969 -14.82 12.93 15.61
CA ILE A 969 -14.47 11.59 15.13
C ILE A 969 -13.76 11.72 13.79
N MET A 970 -12.66 10.99 13.62
CA MET A 970 -11.88 10.96 12.38
C MET A 970 -11.80 9.54 11.81
N PRO A 971 -11.74 9.39 10.47
CA PRO A 971 -11.92 10.46 9.49
C PRO A 971 -13.35 11.03 9.51
N GLU A 972 -13.59 12.23 8.98
CA GLU A 972 -14.94 12.83 8.94
C GLU A 972 -15.95 11.95 8.16
N THR A 973 -15.45 11.10 7.27
CA THR A 973 -16.23 10.11 6.52
C THR A 973 -16.66 8.91 7.36
N ALA A 974 -16.21 8.80 8.61
CA ALA A 974 -16.45 7.64 9.47
C ALA A 974 -17.94 7.37 9.67
N GLN A 975 -18.34 6.12 9.47
CA GLN A 975 -19.67 5.61 9.76
C GLN A 975 -19.69 5.03 11.17
N TYR A 976 -20.66 5.44 11.98
CA TYR A 976 -20.85 4.93 13.34
C TYR A 976 -22.29 5.17 13.78
N LYS A 977 -22.74 4.45 14.80
CA LYS A 977 -24.09 4.53 15.33
C LYS A 977 -24.25 5.68 16.33
N SER A 978 -23.37 5.75 17.33
CA SER A 978 -23.43 6.80 18.37
C SER A 978 -22.11 6.95 19.13
N VAL A 979 -22.01 7.95 20.01
CA VAL A 979 -20.94 8.04 21.03
C VAL A 979 -21.54 7.76 22.41
N ARG A 980 -20.97 6.82 23.15
CA ARG A 980 -21.37 6.48 24.52
C ARG A 980 -20.47 7.19 25.52
N TYR A 981 -21.07 7.88 26.49
CA TYR A 981 -20.36 8.52 27.61
C TYR A 981 -20.56 7.74 28.92
N VAL A 982 -19.48 7.53 29.66
CA VAL A 982 -19.48 6.91 30.98
C VAL A 982 -18.68 7.79 31.94
N VAL A 983 -19.22 8.10 33.11
CA VAL A 983 -18.46 8.78 34.17
C VAL A 983 -17.49 7.77 34.78
N GLU A 984 -16.19 8.04 34.68
CA GLU A 984 -15.16 7.20 35.32
C GLU A 984 -14.95 7.60 36.78
N SER A 985 -14.97 8.90 37.07
CA SER A 985 -14.82 9.42 38.43
C SER A 985 -15.33 10.85 38.58
N GLY A 986 -15.68 11.24 39.80
CA GLY A 986 -16.16 12.58 40.15
C GLY A 986 -17.65 12.79 39.95
N ASP A 987 -18.19 13.80 40.64
CA ASP A 987 -19.61 14.17 40.67
C ASP A 987 -19.79 15.69 40.68
N SER A 988 -18.82 16.42 40.13
CA SER A 988 -18.78 17.88 40.09
C SER A 988 -19.73 18.49 39.07
N VAL A 989 -20.34 17.69 38.19
CA VAL A 989 -21.21 18.15 37.10
C VAL A 989 -22.51 17.35 36.98
N LYS A 990 -23.54 17.98 36.41
CA LYS A 990 -24.73 17.31 35.86
C LYS A 990 -24.61 17.30 34.34
N PHE A 991 -25.04 16.22 33.69
CA PHE A 991 -24.95 16.12 32.23
C PHE A 991 -26.17 15.46 31.61
N GLU A 992 -26.38 15.74 30.32
CA GLU A 992 -27.38 15.14 29.47
C GLU A 992 -26.78 14.91 28.07
N GLN A 993 -26.97 13.72 27.51
CA GLN A 993 -26.54 13.42 26.15
C GLN A 993 -27.64 13.82 25.15
N VAL A 994 -27.28 14.68 24.19
CA VAL A 994 -28.18 15.12 23.11
C VAL A 994 -27.55 14.76 21.77
N GLY A 995 -28.06 13.69 21.14
CA GLY A 995 -27.41 13.07 19.98
C GLY A 995 -26.02 12.53 20.36
N ASN A 996 -24.99 12.96 19.64
CA ASN A 996 -23.60 12.64 19.98
C ASN A 996 -22.94 13.66 20.92
N ASN A 997 -23.62 14.75 21.28
CA ASN A 997 -23.06 15.79 22.13
C ASN A 997 -23.39 15.56 23.60
N LEU A 998 -22.55 16.10 24.49
CA LEU A 998 -22.77 16.07 25.94
C LEU A 998 -22.98 17.49 26.46
N ASN A 999 -24.19 17.80 26.91
CA ASN A 999 -24.51 19.05 27.59
C ASN A 999 -24.16 18.90 29.08
N ILE A 1000 -23.42 19.86 29.64
CA ILE A 1000 -22.83 19.75 30.97
C ILE A 1000 -23.07 21.04 31.76
N ILE A 1001 -23.40 20.90 33.05
CA ILE A 1001 -23.60 21.99 34.01
C ILE A 1001 -22.68 21.77 35.21
N GLY A 1002 -21.91 22.78 35.60
CA GLY A 1002 -21.08 22.74 36.80
C GLY A 1002 -21.91 22.78 38.09
N LEU A 1003 -21.78 21.78 38.96
CA LEU A 1003 -22.53 21.68 40.22
C LEU A 1003 -21.72 22.13 41.43
N LYS A 1004 -20.48 21.65 41.56
CA LYS A 1004 -19.61 21.95 42.71
C LYS A 1004 -18.14 21.93 42.31
N PRO A 1005 -17.26 22.68 43.00
CA PRO A 1005 -15.85 22.68 42.67
C PRO A 1005 -15.24 21.27 42.72
N GLY A 1006 -14.43 20.94 41.73
CA GLY A 1006 -13.81 19.62 41.59
C GLY A 1006 -13.69 19.18 40.13
N THR A 1007 -13.29 17.93 39.92
CA THR A 1007 -13.04 17.36 38.59
C THR A 1007 -13.98 16.19 38.37
N THR A 1008 -14.69 16.18 37.24
CA THR A 1008 -15.38 14.97 36.74
C THR A 1008 -14.67 14.46 35.49
N GLN A 1009 -14.38 13.17 35.46
CA GLN A 1009 -13.73 12.49 34.36
C GLN A 1009 -14.73 11.61 33.62
N PHE A 1010 -14.78 11.75 32.29
CA PHE A 1010 -15.64 10.99 31.40
C PHE A 1010 -14.81 10.14 30.46
N LYS A 1011 -15.23 8.90 30.24
CA LYS A 1011 -14.81 8.07 29.11
C LYS A 1011 -15.87 8.11 28.02
N ALA A 1012 -15.49 8.56 26.84
CA ALA A 1012 -16.31 8.51 25.64
C ALA A 1012 -15.82 7.35 24.74
N THR A 1013 -16.74 6.57 24.19
CA THR A 1013 -16.44 5.43 23.29
C THR A 1013 -17.36 5.47 22.08
N VAL A 1014 -16.83 5.27 20.88
CA VAL A 1014 -17.67 5.19 19.68
C VAL A 1014 -18.35 3.82 19.60
N ASP A 1015 -19.67 3.83 19.42
CA ASP A 1015 -20.46 2.66 19.05
C ASP A 1015 -20.58 2.60 17.54
N VAL A 1016 -19.97 1.58 16.94
CA VAL A 1016 -19.90 1.39 15.48
C VAL A 1016 -21.19 0.80 14.90
N GLY A 1017 -22.03 0.14 15.72
CA GLY A 1017 -23.26 -0.52 15.27
C GLY A 1017 -23.06 -1.76 14.38
N ASP A 1018 -24.17 -2.28 13.84
CA ASP A 1018 -24.20 -3.56 13.11
C ASP A 1018 -23.56 -3.51 11.71
N LEU A 1019 -23.33 -2.29 11.18
CA LEU A 1019 -22.68 -2.08 9.87
C LEU A 1019 -21.32 -2.78 9.78
N PHE A 1020 -20.65 -2.96 10.91
CA PHE A 1020 -19.35 -3.61 11.02
C PHE A 1020 -19.41 -4.98 11.71
N GLY A 1021 -20.60 -5.59 11.80
CA GLY A 1021 -20.80 -6.92 12.38
C GLY A 1021 -19.94 -7.98 11.69
N GLY A 1022 -19.17 -8.75 12.46
CA GLY A 1022 -18.23 -9.75 11.92
C GLY A 1022 -16.89 -9.20 11.44
N LEU A 1023 -16.70 -7.88 11.49
CA LEU A 1023 -15.45 -7.19 11.14
C LEU A 1023 -14.64 -6.87 12.41
N ASN A 1024 -13.32 -7.02 12.36
CA ASN A 1024 -12.45 -6.74 13.52
C ASN A 1024 -12.06 -5.25 13.55
N ILE A 1025 -12.97 -4.40 14.04
CA ILE A 1025 -12.76 -2.94 14.09
C ILE A 1025 -12.57 -2.50 15.53
N ALA A 1026 -11.43 -1.85 15.80
CA ALA A 1026 -11.18 -1.25 17.10
C ALA A 1026 -12.09 -0.04 17.30
N THR A 1027 -12.89 -0.03 18.37
CA THR A 1027 -13.75 1.11 18.71
C THR A 1027 -12.93 2.19 19.43
N PRO A 1028 -12.70 3.38 18.84
CA PRO A 1028 -11.92 4.41 19.50
C PRO A 1028 -12.62 4.90 20.77
N SER A 1029 -11.84 5.12 21.81
CA SER A 1029 -12.29 5.72 23.06
C SER A 1029 -11.30 6.76 23.55
N THR A 1030 -11.79 7.75 24.28
CA THR A 1030 -10.96 8.80 24.87
C THR A 1030 -11.50 9.19 26.24
N VAL A 1031 -10.62 9.74 27.06
CA VAL A 1031 -10.96 10.26 28.39
C VAL A 1031 -10.76 11.76 28.38
N PHE A 1032 -11.74 12.49 28.90
CA PHE A 1032 -11.64 13.94 29.07
C PHE A 1032 -12.17 14.35 30.43
N THR A 1033 -11.78 15.55 30.86
CA THR A 1033 -12.11 16.08 32.19
C THR A 1033 -12.90 17.37 32.07
N ILE A 1034 -13.84 17.55 32.99
CA ILE A 1034 -14.50 18.81 33.25
C ILE A 1034 -14.07 19.30 34.62
N GLN A 1035 -13.33 20.40 34.64
CA GLN A 1035 -12.92 21.06 35.86
C GLN A 1035 -13.96 22.12 36.22
N VAL A 1036 -14.60 21.97 37.37
CA VAL A 1036 -15.50 22.99 37.91
C VAL A 1036 -14.74 23.82 38.95
N LYS A 1037 -14.71 25.13 38.76
CA LYS A 1037 -14.07 26.11 39.65
C LYS A 1037 -15.13 26.92 40.41
N ALA A 1038 -14.76 27.38 41.61
CA ALA A 1038 -15.56 28.36 42.32
C ALA A 1038 -15.30 29.77 41.73
N PRO A 1039 -16.33 30.59 41.51
CA PRO A 1039 -16.17 32.02 41.22
C PRO A 1039 -15.68 32.75 42.49
N SER A 1040 -15.13 33.94 42.32
CA SER A 1040 -14.74 34.82 43.43
C SER A 1040 -15.81 35.90 43.68
N LEU A 1041 -15.91 36.40 44.91
CA LEU A 1041 -16.82 37.48 45.32
C LEU A 1041 -16.01 38.68 45.83
N SER A 1042 -16.42 39.88 45.48
CA SER A 1042 -15.89 41.13 46.04
C SER A 1042 -17.03 42.13 46.25
N GLN A 1043 -16.82 43.13 47.10
CA GLN A 1043 -17.80 44.18 47.35
C GLN A 1043 -17.16 45.56 47.55
N THR A 1044 -17.86 46.62 47.16
CA THR A 1044 -17.37 48.02 47.19
C THR A 1044 -18.52 48.97 47.56
N PRO A 1045 -18.26 50.05 48.32
CA PRO A 1045 -17.00 50.47 48.93
C PRO A 1045 -16.64 49.67 50.20
N SER A 1046 -15.37 49.71 50.61
CA SER A 1046 -14.86 48.99 51.80
C SER A 1046 -15.16 49.69 53.13
N GLN A 1047 -15.51 50.99 53.10
CA GLN A 1047 -15.93 51.76 54.28
C GLN A 1047 -17.03 52.76 53.90
N LEU A 1048 -18.03 52.92 54.78
CA LEU A 1048 -19.12 53.88 54.67
C LEU A 1048 -19.37 54.54 56.03
N ASP A 1049 -19.43 55.87 56.05
CA ASP A 1049 -19.78 56.67 57.23
C ASP A 1049 -21.12 57.35 56.98
N LEU A 1050 -22.18 56.79 57.57
CA LEU A 1050 -23.55 57.29 57.48
C LEU A 1050 -23.89 58.16 58.69
N TRP A 1051 -24.80 59.11 58.50
CA TRP A 1051 -25.24 60.03 59.55
C TRP A 1051 -26.75 59.99 59.78
N VAL A 1052 -27.10 60.18 61.04
CA VAL A 1052 -28.47 60.35 61.54
C VAL A 1052 -28.56 61.66 62.32
N TRP A 1053 -29.65 62.38 62.12
CA TRP A 1053 -30.06 63.47 62.99
C TRP A 1053 -31.57 63.46 63.08
N ASP A 1054 -32.11 63.07 64.23
CA ASP A 1054 -33.56 63.02 64.45
C ASP A 1054 -34.05 64.37 65.01
N SER A 1055 -33.81 65.45 64.24
CA SER A 1055 -34.16 66.80 64.64
C SER A 1055 -35.61 66.91 65.13
N LEU A 1056 -35.84 67.78 66.13
CA LEU A 1056 -37.19 68.11 66.61
C LEU A 1056 -38.04 68.77 65.51
N ASP A 1057 -37.38 69.36 64.50
CA ASP A 1057 -38.00 69.81 63.27
C ASP A 1057 -38.02 68.66 62.25
N GLU A 1058 -39.21 68.15 61.95
CA GLU A 1058 -39.38 66.99 61.07
C GLU A 1058 -38.80 67.21 59.68
N GLU A 1059 -38.77 68.45 59.18
CA GLU A 1059 -38.20 68.78 57.86
C GLU A 1059 -36.67 68.74 57.84
N LYS A 1060 -36.02 68.77 59.01
CA LYS A 1060 -34.57 68.77 59.17
C LYS A 1060 -34.00 67.41 59.58
N ARG A 1061 -34.85 66.38 59.72
CA ARG A 1061 -34.40 65.01 60.01
C ARG A 1061 -33.51 64.48 58.89
N VAL A 1062 -32.39 63.86 59.27
CA VAL A 1062 -31.46 63.24 58.34
C VAL A 1062 -31.33 61.76 58.69
N ASN A 1063 -31.60 60.88 57.73
CA ASN A 1063 -31.32 59.44 57.79
C ASN A 1063 -30.57 59.07 56.52
N GLU A 1064 -29.24 59.07 56.56
CA GLU A 1064 -28.45 58.85 55.35
C GLU A 1064 -28.62 57.44 54.79
N VAL A 1065 -28.62 57.37 53.47
CA VAL A 1065 -28.66 56.12 52.71
C VAL A 1065 -27.39 55.95 51.89
N ALA A 1066 -26.97 54.71 51.69
CA ALA A 1066 -25.86 54.36 50.81
C ALA A 1066 -26.06 52.96 50.20
N SER A 1067 -25.20 52.57 49.27
CA SER A 1067 -25.24 51.23 48.67
C SER A 1067 -23.87 50.56 48.71
N ILE A 1068 -23.86 49.24 48.95
CA ILE A 1068 -22.73 48.35 48.71
C ILE A 1068 -23.03 47.56 47.44
N GLN A 1069 -22.11 47.57 46.49
CA GLN A 1069 -22.16 46.74 45.29
C GLN A 1069 -21.34 45.46 45.50
N VAL A 1070 -21.89 44.31 45.11
CA VAL A 1070 -21.27 42.98 45.19
C VAL A 1070 -21.06 42.45 43.77
N THR A 1071 -19.84 42.05 43.45
CA THR A 1071 -19.46 41.58 42.12
C THR A 1071 -18.86 40.18 42.21
N SER A 1072 -19.33 39.25 41.37
CA SER A 1072 -18.71 37.94 41.18
C SER A 1072 -17.75 37.94 39.99
N THR A 1073 -16.57 37.33 40.10
CA THR A 1073 -15.62 37.20 38.98
C THR A 1073 -15.27 35.71 38.72
N PRO A 1074 -15.59 35.17 37.51
CA PRO A 1074 -16.39 35.78 36.45
C PRO A 1074 -17.86 35.93 36.90
N THR A 1075 -18.64 36.71 36.14
CA THR A 1075 -20.06 36.92 36.44
C THR A 1075 -20.83 35.60 36.36
N VAL A 1076 -21.45 35.19 37.46
CA VAL A 1076 -22.30 33.99 37.54
C VAL A 1076 -23.70 34.40 38.00
N SER A 1077 -24.73 33.71 37.50
CA SER A 1077 -26.13 33.96 37.86
C SER A 1077 -26.55 33.24 39.16
N ILE A 1078 -25.68 33.29 40.18
CA ILE A 1078 -25.94 32.67 41.48
C ILE A 1078 -26.28 33.79 42.47
N PRO A 1079 -27.44 33.74 43.16
CA PRO A 1079 -27.78 34.72 44.17
C PRO A 1079 -26.76 34.75 45.31
N PHE A 1080 -26.68 35.89 45.99
CA PHE A 1080 -25.82 36.06 47.16
C PHE A 1080 -26.66 36.35 48.40
N GLU A 1081 -26.08 36.19 49.58
CA GLU A 1081 -26.72 36.49 50.86
C GLU A 1081 -25.76 37.16 51.83
N ARG A 1082 -26.32 37.92 52.77
CA ARG A 1082 -25.56 38.65 53.79
C ARG A 1082 -25.16 37.73 54.94
N ILE A 1083 -23.92 37.85 55.39
CA ILE A 1083 -23.40 37.16 56.57
C ILE A 1083 -23.51 38.08 57.80
N GLY A 1084 -24.09 37.55 58.89
CA GLY A 1084 -24.10 38.21 60.20
C GLY A 1084 -25.39 38.97 60.55
N SER A 1085 -25.51 39.33 61.83
CA SER A 1085 -26.63 40.10 62.38
C SER A 1085 -26.40 41.60 62.20
N ILE A 1086 -27.45 42.34 61.88
CA ILE A 1086 -27.42 43.80 61.75
C ILE A 1086 -28.09 44.43 62.97
N PRO A 1087 -27.44 45.41 63.65
CA PRO A 1087 -28.05 46.11 64.77
C PRO A 1087 -29.19 47.02 64.30
N SER A 1088 -30.12 47.37 65.21
CA SER A 1088 -31.27 48.23 64.91
C SER A 1088 -30.89 49.62 64.37
N ALA A 1089 -29.66 50.07 64.60
CA ALA A 1089 -29.09 51.33 64.13
C ALA A 1089 -28.98 51.44 62.61
N LEU A 1090 -28.97 50.32 61.89
CA LEU A 1090 -28.82 50.27 60.44
C LEU A 1090 -29.90 49.38 59.82
N THR A 1091 -30.68 49.90 58.88
CA THR A 1091 -31.53 49.08 58.01
C THR A 1091 -30.70 48.66 56.80
N VAL A 1092 -30.70 47.37 56.48
CA VAL A 1092 -30.01 46.81 55.32
C VAL A 1092 -31.01 46.04 54.47
N THR A 1093 -31.31 46.55 53.29
CA THR A 1093 -32.21 45.93 52.30
C THR A 1093 -31.37 45.34 51.18
N GLN A 1094 -31.59 44.06 50.86
CA GLN A 1094 -30.85 43.41 49.78
C GLN A 1094 -31.38 43.84 48.41
N SER A 1095 -30.46 44.12 47.48
CA SER A 1095 -30.76 44.40 46.07
C SER A 1095 -30.13 43.35 45.15
N ALA A 1096 -30.47 43.38 43.85
CA ALA A 1096 -29.95 42.41 42.87
C ALA A 1096 -28.43 42.48 42.69
N THR A 1097 -27.79 43.61 43.03
CA THR A 1097 -26.35 43.83 42.86
C THR A 1097 -25.63 44.15 44.17
N GLY A 1098 -26.28 44.03 45.33
CA GLY A 1098 -25.65 44.14 46.64
C GLY A 1098 -26.64 44.52 47.74
N TYR A 1099 -26.39 45.62 48.44
CA TYR A 1099 -27.24 46.08 49.54
C TYR A 1099 -27.47 47.58 49.51
N GLU A 1100 -28.69 47.98 49.85
CA GLU A 1100 -29.05 49.35 50.18
C GLU A 1100 -29.09 49.50 51.70
N LEU A 1101 -28.49 50.57 52.19
CA LEU A 1101 -28.28 50.87 53.60
C LEU A 1101 -29.07 52.13 53.95
N ARG A 1102 -29.72 52.15 55.12
CA ARG A 1102 -30.34 53.35 55.69
C ARG A 1102 -30.00 53.43 57.17
N ALA A 1103 -29.39 54.52 57.58
CA ALA A 1103 -29.11 54.79 58.97
C ALA A 1103 -30.41 55.13 59.74
N ASN A 1104 -30.58 54.57 60.94
CA ASN A 1104 -31.79 54.75 61.75
C ASN A 1104 -31.55 55.53 63.05
N HIS A 1105 -30.43 55.25 63.75
CA HIS A 1105 -29.93 55.96 64.94
C HIS A 1105 -28.44 55.64 65.11
N GLY A 1106 -27.74 56.34 65.99
CA GLY A 1106 -26.31 56.19 66.21
C GLY A 1106 -25.94 54.81 66.75
N TYR A 1107 -24.85 54.24 66.25
CA TYR A 1107 -24.33 52.97 66.74
C TYR A 1107 -22.99 53.18 67.44
N GLY A 1108 -23.01 53.19 68.77
CA GLY A 1108 -21.84 53.52 69.57
C GLY A 1108 -22.14 53.73 71.04
N ASN A 1109 -21.11 54.09 71.81
CA ASN A 1109 -21.26 54.43 73.22
C ASN A 1109 -20.40 55.65 73.59
N ASN A 1110 -20.91 56.55 74.44
CA ASN A 1110 -20.21 57.73 74.96
C ASN A 1110 -19.49 58.60 73.90
N GLY A 1111 -20.08 58.77 72.71
CA GLY A 1111 -19.46 59.57 71.64
C GLY A 1111 -18.45 58.83 70.77
N VAL A 1112 -18.34 57.49 70.90
CA VAL A 1112 -17.47 56.64 70.05
C VAL A 1112 -18.34 55.78 69.14
N VAL A 1113 -18.15 55.92 67.83
CA VAL A 1113 -18.85 55.10 66.82
C VAL A 1113 -18.29 53.67 66.80
N THR A 1114 -19.17 52.68 66.67
CA THR A 1114 -18.83 51.25 66.55
C THR A 1114 -19.02 50.78 65.11
N ASP A 1115 -18.07 50.00 64.61
CA ASP A 1115 -18.11 49.45 63.25
C ASP A 1115 -19.18 48.37 63.09
N ILE A 1116 -19.95 48.45 62.00
CA ILE A 1116 -20.93 47.44 61.56
C ILE A 1116 -20.34 46.73 60.32
N PRO A 1117 -19.79 45.51 60.46
CA PRO A 1117 -19.24 44.78 59.32
C PRO A 1117 -20.37 44.16 58.48
N ILE A 1118 -20.38 44.43 57.18
CA ILE A 1118 -21.24 43.75 56.20
C ILE A 1118 -20.35 42.89 55.31
N GLN A 1119 -20.64 41.60 55.21
CA GLN A 1119 -19.95 40.65 54.33
C GLN A 1119 -20.98 39.79 53.59
N THR A 1120 -20.60 39.27 52.43
CA THR A 1120 -21.49 38.53 51.52
C THR A 1120 -20.92 37.16 51.20
N THR A 1121 -21.79 36.17 51.04
CA THR A 1121 -21.47 34.88 50.43
C THR A 1121 -22.49 34.54 49.35
N PHE A 1122 -22.25 33.48 48.57
CA PHE A 1122 -23.25 32.96 47.63
C PHE A 1122 -24.33 32.19 48.40
N ASP A 1123 -25.58 32.37 47.99
CA ASP A 1123 -26.73 31.55 48.41
C ASP A 1123 -26.72 30.24 47.62
N ASP A 1124 -25.65 29.47 47.81
CA ASP A 1124 -25.46 28.15 47.23
C ASP A 1124 -24.59 27.29 48.16
N ASN A 1125 -25.04 26.07 48.45
CA ASN A 1125 -24.38 25.19 49.40
C ASN A 1125 -22.93 24.82 49.01
N ALA A 1126 -22.62 24.74 47.71
CA ALA A 1126 -21.29 24.43 47.22
C ALA A 1126 -20.36 25.66 47.24
N LEU A 1127 -20.92 26.88 47.30
CA LEU A 1127 -20.18 28.14 47.27
C LEU A 1127 -20.23 28.96 48.56
N ARG A 1128 -20.98 28.54 49.59
CA ARG A 1128 -21.14 29.25 50.88
C ARG A 1128 -19.85 29.59 51.64
N ASN A 1129 -18.74 28.96 51.29
CA ASN A 1129 -17.43 29.23 51.88
C ASN A 1129 -16.68 30.37 51.15
N ILE A 1130 -17.15 30.78 49.97
CA ILE A 1130 -16.63 31.92 49.23
C ILE A 1130 -17.24 33.18 49.83
N ARG A 1131 -16.39 34.05 50.38
CA ARG A 1131 -16.80 35.29 51.03
C ARG A 1131 -16.20 36.47 50.30
N SER A 1132 -16.97 37.55 50.17
CA SER A 1132 -16.45 38.85 49.75
C SER A 1132 -15.50 39.43 50.80
N ASN A 1133 -14.77 40.48 50.44
CA ASN A 1133 -14.17 41.38 51.42
C ASN A 1133 -15.27 42.03 52.30
N THR A 1134 -14.93 42.47 53.51
CA THR A 1134 -15.88 43.13 54.40
C THR A 1134 -16.00 44.62 54.08
N SER A 1135 -17.22 45.15 54.05
CA SER A 1135 -17.51 46.59 54.04
C SER A 1135 -17.83 47.03 55.46
N ILE A 1136 -17.12 48.03 55.96
CA ILE A 1136 -17.31 48.57 57.31
C ILE A 1136 -18.26 49.76 57.24
N VAL A 1137 -19.42 49.67 57.91
CA VAL A 1137 -20.40 50.75 57.99
C VAL A 1137 -20.38 51.36 59.38
N ARG A 1138 -20.29 52.67 59.47
CA ARG A 1138 -20.38 53.44 60.71
C ARG A 1138 -21.63 54.29 60.67
N VAL A 1139 -22.44 54.22 61.71
CA VAL A 1139 -23.64 55.06 61.82
C VAL A 1139 -23.42 56.09 62.92
N ASN A 1140 -23.14 57.31 62.49
CA ASN A 1140 -22.95 58.47 63.34
C ASN A 1140 -24.29 59.13 63.62
N GLU A 1141 -24.50 59.65 64.83
CA GLU A 1141 -25.71 60.36 65.18
C GLU A 1141 -25.42 61.69 65.85
N TYR A 1142 -25.99 62.73 65.26
CA TYR A 1142 -25.97 64.09 65.78
C TYR A 1142 -27.03 64.23 66.87
N PRO A 1143 -26.71 64.89 68.00
CA PRO A 1143 -27.64 65.02 69.11
C PRO A 1143 -28.79 65.94 68.71
N ASN A 1144 -29.96 65.71 69.32
CA ASN A 1144 -31.17 66.52 69.14
C ASN A 1144 -31.31 67.54 70.27
N GLN A 1145 -30.90 67.15 71.47
CA GLN A 1145 -30.86 68.02 72.64
C GLN A 1145 -29.52 67.89 73.33
N LEU A 1146 -29.02 69.02 73.76
CA LEU A 1146 -27.91 69.15 74.69
C LEU A 1146 -28.54 69.70 75.96
N MET A 1147 -28.28 69.08 77.10
CA MET A 1147 -28.77 69.57 78.39
C MET A 1147 -27.59 69.84 79.30
N SER A 1148 -27.60 71.01 79.91
CA SER A 1148 -26.59 71.49 80.83
C SER A 1148 -27.22 71.68 82.21
N LYS A 1149 -26.48 71.33 83.26
CA LYS A 1149 -26.95 71.53 84.64
C LYS A 1149 -26.33 72.80 85.21
N ASP A 1150 -27.17 73.58 85.88
CA ASP A 1150 -26.71 74.70 86.70
C ASP A 1150 -25.61 74.22 87.64
N MET A 1151 -24.57 75.02 87.78
CA MET A 1151 -23.40 74.65 88.57
C MET A 1151 -22.97 75.79 89.48
N THR A 1152 -22.46 75.43 90.65
CA THR A 1152 -21.86 76.37 91.59
C THR A 1152 -20.35 76.21 91.55
N ILE A 1153 -19.64 77.33 91.37
CA ILE A 1153 -18.17 77.37 91.41
C ILE A 1153 -17.75 78.22 92.61
N ASN A 1154 -16.99 77.63 93.53
CA ASN A 1154 -16.42 78.39 94.65
C ASN A 1154 -15.06 78.98 94.26
N ILE A 1155 -14.93 80.30 94.29
CA ILE A 1155 -13.67 80.98 93.94
C ILE A 1155 -12.55 80.69 94.94
N GLY A 1156 -12.91 80.31 96.18
CA GLY A 1156 -11.98 79.89 97.23
C GLY A 1156 -11.19 78.61 96.89
N GLU A 1157 -11.61 77.85 95.87
CA GLU A 1157 -10.92 76.67 95.36
C GLU A 1157 -9.93 76.98 94.21
N GLY A 1158 -9.74 78.26 93.86
CA GLY A 1158 -8.81 78.74 92.84
C GLY A 1158 -9.44 79.04 91.48
N THR A 1159 -8.68 79.63 90.56
CA THR A 1159 -9.11 80.04 89.21
C THR A 1159 -9.08 78.92 88.16
N ALA A 1160 -9.09 77.66 88.60
CA ALA A 1160 -9.00 76.51 87.69
C ALA A 1160 -10.27 76.35 86.84
N PRO A 1161 -10.15 76.06 85.53
CA PRO A 1161 -11.31 75.84 84.66
C PRO A 1161 -12.17 74.66 85.17
N ARG A 1162 -13.49 74.78 85.00
CA ARG A 1162 -14.48 73.74 85.35
C ARG A 1162 -15.29 73.34 84.12
N LEU A 1163 -15.43 72.04 83.90
CA LEU A 1163 -16.27 71.50 82.83
C LEU A 1163 -17.74 71.53 83.25
N PRO A 1164 -18.67 71.87 82.34
CA PRO A 1164 -20.09 71.65 82.57
C PRO A 1164 -20.40 70.15 82.57
N LEU A 1165 -21.41 69.75 83.35
CA LEU A 1165 -22.00 68.42 83.21
C LEU A 1165 -23.02 68.47 82.07
N LEU A 1166 -22.74 67.76 80.98
CA LEU A 1166 -23.56 67.75 79.77
C LEU A 1166 -24.20 66.37 79.53
N GLU A 1167 -25.49 66.38 79.27
CA GLU A 1167 -26.27 65.22 78.85
C GLU A 1167 -26.70 65.42 77.39
N TYR A 1168 -26.46 64.41 76.55
CA TYR A 1168 -26.78 64.42 75.12
C TYR A 1168 -27.96 63.50 74.87
N TRP A 1169 -28.97 64.00 74.17
CA TRP A 1169 -30.14 63.22 73.81
C TRP A 1169 -30.31 63.17 72.28
N PRO A 1170 -30.55 61.98 71.69
CA PRO A 1170 -30.60 60.69 72.35
C PRO A 1170 -29.23 60.23 72.87
N THR A 1171 -29.20 59.32 73.84
CA THR A 1171 -27.94 58.79 74.40
C THR A 1171 -27.08 58.06 73.36
N THR A 1172 -27.70 57.61 72.27
CA THR A 1172 -27.05 56.98 71.10
C THR A 1172 -26.27 57.96 70.23
N SER A 1173 -26.41 59.27 70.47
CA SER A 1173 -25.64 60.29 69.77
C SER A 1173 -24.13 60.03 69.93
N THR A 1174 -23.50 59.81 68.79
CA THR A 1174 -22.05 59.57 68.68
C THR A 1174 -21.29 60.87 68.48
N TRP A 1175 -21.96 61.97 68.13
CA TRP A 1175 -21.33 63.29 68.03
C TRP A 1175 -21.57 64.11 69.31
N ARG A 1176 -20.52 64.29 70.12
CA ARG A 1176 -20.63 64.97 71.42
C ARG A 1176 -19.66 66.13 71.60
N ASP A 1177 -19.23 66.73 70.49
CA ASP A 1177 -18.36 67.90 70.54
C ASP A 1177 -19.19 69.19 70.74
N TYR A 1178 -18.73 70.07 71.62
CA TYR A 1178 -19.45 71.28 72.06
C TYR A 1178 -18.52 72.46 72.29
N ARG A 1179 -19.10 73.65 72.37
CA ARG A 1179 -18.49 74.92 72.78
C ARG A 1179 -19.44 75.69 73.69
N MET A 1180 -18.94 76.68 74.39
CA MET A 1180 -19.69 77.54 75.29
C MET A 1180 -19.42 79.00 75.01
N GLU A 1181 -20.43 79.83 75.27
CA GLU A 1181 -20.38 81.28 75.22
C GLU A 1181 -21.12 81.86 76.43
N ILE A 1182 -20.66 83.00 76.92
CA ILE A 1182 -21.31 83.67 78.05
C ILE A 1182 -22.41 84.55 77.50
N VAL A 1183 -23.63 84.36 78.00
CA VAL A 1183 -24.82 85.11 77.59
C VAL A 1183 -24.99 86.37 78.43
N SER A 1184 -24.69 86.29 79.73
CA SER A 1184 -24.69 87.45 80.65
C SER A 1184 -23.86 87.16 81.89
N GLY A 1185 -23.23 88.18 82.47
CA GLY A 1185 -22.40 88.04 83.67
C GLY A 1185 -20.94 87.67 83.37
N GLU A 1186 -20.39 88.18 82.27
CA GLU A 1186 -18.97 88.02 81.87
C GLU A 1186 -18.00 88.58 82.90
N GLU A 1187 -18.45 89.52 83.72
CA GLU A 1187 -17.68 90.02 84.84
C GLU A 1187 -17.51 88.98 85.96
N TYR A 1188 -18.33 87.91 85.96
CA TYR A 1188 -18.31 86.83 86.95
C TYR A 1188 -17.58 85.59 86.43
N VAL A 1189 -17.83 85.13 85.20
CA VAL A 1189 -17.19 83.91 84.63
C VAL A 1189 -16.62 84.19 83.24
N GLN A 1190 -15.53 83.51 82.87
CA GLN A 1190 -14.95 83.50 81.52
C GLN A 1190 -14.98 82.09 80.92
N VAL A 1191 -15.07 81.96 79.60
CA VAL A 1191 -14.89 80.67 78.92
C VAL A 1191 -13.41 80.51 78.55
N SER A 1192 -12.84 79.32 78.78
CA SER A 1192 -11.44 79.03 78.46
C SER A 1192 -11.18 79.07 76.95
N GLY A 1193 -9.92 79.19 76.53
CA GLY A 1193 -9.55 79.26 75.11
C GLY A 1193 -9.93 78.02 74.27
N SER A 1194 -10.27 76.90 74.90
CA SER A 1194 -10.81 75.71 74.22
C SER A 1194 -12.31 75.82 73.90
N GLY A 1195 -12.99 76.80 74.51
CA GLY A 1195 -14.43 76.97 74.45
C GLY A 1195 -15.21 75.94 75.28
N LYS A 1196 -14.56 75.10 76.10
CA LYS A 1196 -15.22 73.96 76.78
C LYS A 1196 -15.25 74.02 78.30
N GLU A 1197 -14.50 74.94 78.89
CA GLU A 1197 -14.42 75.06 80.35
C GLU A 1197 -14.73 76.49 80.80
N LEU A 1198 -15.21 76.62 82.03
CA LEU A 1198 -15.54 77.89 82.66
C LEU A 1198 -14.51 78.27 83.73
N ILE A 1199 -14.08 79.52 83.74
CA ILE A 1199 -13.07 80.09 84.64
C ILE A 1199 -13.78 81.12 85.54
N PRO A 1200 -13.87 80.92 86.87
CA PRO A 1200 -14.46 81.89 87.77
C PRO A 1200 -13.58 83.16 87.90
N VAL A 1201 -14.20 84.34 87.85
CA VAL A 1201 -13.54 85.66 87.93
C VAL A 1201 -13.86 86.37 89.25
N LYS A 1202 -15.15 86.51 89.61
CA LYS A 1202 -15.60 87.09 90.89
C LYS A 1202 -17.02 86.58 91.26
N PRO A 1203 -17.47 86.73 92.52
CA PRO A 1203 -18.78 86.27 92.94
C PRO A 1203 -19.94 86.92 92.19
N GLY A 1204 -20.96 86.12 91.85
CA GLY A 1204 -22.14 86.53 91.10
C GLY A 1204 -22.75 85.37 90.31
N VAL A 1205 -23.80 85.64 89.55
CA VAL A 1205 -24.47 84.63 88.71
C VAL A 1205 -24.25 84.98 87.24
N ALA A 1206 -23.68 84.04 86.50
CA ALA A 1206 -23.55 84.14 85.05
C ALA A 1206 -24.51 83.17 84.36
N LYS A 1207 -24.99 83.56 83.18
CA LYS A 1207 -25.77 82.71 82.28
C LYS A 1207 -24.86 82.30 81.13
N VAL A 1208 -24.70 80.99 80.91
CA VAL A 1208 -23.76 80.43 79.91
C VAL A 1208 -24.54 79.56 78.93
N GLU A 1209 -24.42 79.86 77.64
CA GLU A 1209 -24.94 79.05 76.56
C GLU A 1209 -23.89 77.99 76.19
N VAL A 1210 -24.31 76.74 76.09
CA VAL A 1210 -23.52 75.65 75.53
C VAL A 1210 -24.15 75.22 74.21
N TYR A 1211 -23.35 74.96 73.19
CA TYR A 1211 -23.81 74.51 71.89
C TYR A 1211 -22.92 73.46 71.25
N THR A 1212 -23.50 72.54 70.47
CA THR A 1212 -22.75 71.50 69.76
C THR A 1212 -22.00 72.06 68.55
N THR A 1213 -20.83 71.50 68.23
CA THR A 1213 -20.15 71.80 66.97
C THR A 1213 -20.80 71.06 65.80
N LEU A 1214 -20.64 71.57 64.58
CA LEU A 1214 -21.20 70.94 63.38
C LEU A 1214 -20.19 69.98 62.75
N PRO A 1215 -20.58 68.74 62.40
CA PRO A 1215 -19.75 67.87 61.59
C PRO A 1215 -19.55 68.49 60.21
N ALA A 1216 -18.32 68.40 59.69
CA ALA A 1216 -17.98 69.01 58.42
C ALA A 1216 -18.88 68.50 57.28
N GLY A 1217 -19.46 69.43 56.52
CA GLY A 1217 -20.28 69.12 55.34
C GLY A 1217 -21.67 68.55 55.63
N LYS A 1218 -22.13 68.54 56.89
CA LYS A 1218 -23.49 68.13 57.25
C LYS A 1218 -24.39 69.35 57.45
N PRO A 1219 -25.66 69.31 57.00
CA PRO A 1219 -26.60 70.43 57.11
C PRO A 1219 -27.22 70.52 58.51
N PHE A 1220 -26.47 70.17 59.55
CA PHE A 1220 -26.96 70.15 60.92
C PHE A 1220 -26.93 71.57 61.50
N GLU A 1221 -27.78 71.82 62.48
CA GLU A 1221 -27.79 73.07 63.25
C GLU A 1221 -27.27 72.79 64.65
N ALA A 1222 -26.50 73.74 65.21
CA ALA A 1222 -25.94 73.60 66.53
C ALA A 1222 -27.09 73.49 67.55
N VAL A 1223 -27.10 72.40 68.32
CA VAL A 1223 -28.04 72.21 69.41
C VAL A 1223 -27.50 72.96 70.61
N LYS A 1224 -28.34 73.82 71.19
CA LYS A 1224 -27.96 74.77 72.23
C LYS A 1224 -28.77 74.54 73.50
N ASP A 1225 -28.17 74.89 74.63
CA ASP A 1225 -28.85 75.00 75.92
C ASP A 1225 -28.19 76.08 76.76
N THR A 1226 -28.85 76.52 77.82
CA THR A 1226 -28.34 77.57 78.69
C THR A 1226 -28.50 77.21 80.15
N PHE A 1227 -27.41 77.32 80.90
CA PHE A 1227 -27.38 77.06 82.33
C PHE A 1227 -26.80 78.24 83.09
N TYR A 1228 -27.10 78.28 84.38
CA TYR A 1228 -26.62 79.28 85.29
C TYR A 1228 -25.41 78.78 86.07
N VAL A 1229 -24.41 79.64 86.17
CA VAL A 1229 -23.19 79.43 86.91
C VAL A 1229 -23.20 80.39 88.08
N ARG A 1230 -23.43 79.86 89.29
CA ARG A 1230 -23.34 80.65 90.52
C ARG A 1230 -21.90 80.61 91.02
N ILE A 1231 -21.25 81.76 91.07
CA ILE A 1231 -19.91 81.91 91.63
C ILE A 1231 -20.03 82.46 93.03
N ILE A 1232 -19.50 81.72 94.00
CA ILE A 1232 -19.54 82.07 95.41
C ILE A 1232 -18.12 82.30 95.95
N GLN A 1233 -18.02 83.10 97.00
CA GLN A 1233 -16.80 83.23 97.79
C GLN A 1233 -17.12 82.88 99.25
N THR A 1234 -16.58 81.76 99.71
CA THR A 1234 -16.75 81.33 101.10
C THR A 1234 -15.69 81.95 101.99
N ASN A 1235 -16.07 82.43 103.18
CA ASN A 1235 -15.12 82.89 104.19
C ASN A 1235 -14.29 81.73 104.79
N ALA A 1236 -13.30 82.03 105.65
CA ALA A 1236 -12.41 81.03 106.27
C ALA A 1236 -13.13 79.94 107.11
N SER A 1237 -14.46 80.08 107.30
CA SER A 1237 -15.35 79.15 108.00
C SER A 1237 -16.19 78.29 107.03
N GLY A 1238 -16.00 78.43 105.71
CA GLY A 1238 -16.77 77.73 104.69
C GLY A 1238 -18.20 78.25 104.50
N GLN A 1239 -18.53 79.42 105.05
CA GLN A 1239 -19.86 80.04 104.90
C GLN A 1239 -19.85 81.04 103.73
N ASP A 1240 -20.87 80.93 102.88
CA ASP A 1240 -21.17 81.83 101.75
C ASP A 1240 -21.46 83.24 102.31
N ASP A 1241 -20.61 84.23 102.03
CA ASP A 1241 -20.68 85.58 102.62
C ASP A 1241 -21.45 86.58 101.71
N ASP A 1242 -21.96 86.12 100.57
CA ASP A 1242 -22.62 86.96 99.56
C ASP A 1242 -24.14 86.72 99.47
N ARG A 1243 -24.93 87.82 99.52
CA ARG A 1243 -26.39 87.81 99.39
C ARG A 1243 -26.88 87.99 97.94
N TYR A 1244 -26.42 87.16 97.00
CA TYR A 1244 -26.90 87.16 95.61
C TYR A 1244 -27.32 85.76 95.12
#